data_AF-A0A0F9Y2F9-F1
#
_entry.id   AF-A0A0F9Y2F9-F1
#
_cell.length_a   1.000
_cell.length_b   1.000
_cell.length_c   1.000
_cell.angle_alpha   90.00
_cell.angle_beta   90.00
_cell.angle_gamma   90.00
#
_symmetry.space_group_name_H-M   'P 1'
#
loop_
_entity.id
_entity.type
_entity.pdbx_description
1 polymer ?
#
loop_
_entity_poly.entity_id
_entity_poly.type
_entity_poly.pdbx_seq_one_letter_code
_entity_poly.pdbx_strand_id
1 'polypeptide(L)'
;MSYYNKRWRGRGGHQDIRPRNPLAQSEESPPPPLGELIEIINQKDLEDASEGNVVFGITESDVVASYNWADQKAPKIIVPGTFLNTISIENGMQLSSVTIGRPPLWTPLEKPRALLEDNGVYFRDNNSAFFPKHPLEPALVATMKMHPTSLHVDLVACNSTIGNLLRFVQGTLVRGVDRSFRMVVEVVGKTVHFIRRENSPTEQIMGVRGFGHAFPEAYTTWAPDVRPSKSHHRLIRYKFGGLDILLRSSADGYIEEKDTNALAVSKSASAGDKDLTSLFENVSIGTSSASPADPGKLEVVDGGQPTSQQSVFDLKTRSIKLIENDTLAEELPRLWLARIPNFILAHHTRGTFNNIEIADVREDVQDWEKSHQQDLSRLSTLLHRIIATALEKEGTLLEIVKSQGGPLEIRKRLPDAGVAFSDKVKDKWLQWLGHSDDVEEADDSGKSCGDCGRGSDSDSDAGDFTACNEECGYCGVSRKSTAASWMNDEATRTARISVFTDFPVSSSVDFVWKICAKSLQPSGAFNHLVKIPKQLTMAISCHPILAPIELGQKVDANSNTAEMATFQDHEEILEAAFKDPNNTPIIFEPSNVNQVIKSRHYDADPDLHYSKTQLWDMEVKKAHNPAKYLRHLLRPGSLQVFNLQKNGPTETFVRVTDQRTWVDPTTYNTVIEQVFLDNENERIFFIGVPEVEGPDGRKIVAGTNQPLFHVEHSVTGTEEEPLNVWRVVHLDKDEDGKLKEAFKRLTDSPYLREFNEVYIREDLGKKLERR
;
A
#
# COMPACT_ATOMS: atom_id res chain seq x y z
N MET A 1 -19.40 -16.44 9.24
CA MET A 1 -20.02 -16.09 7.93
C MET A 1 -19.28 -16.88 6.87
N SER A 2 -19.84 -17.81 6.10
CA SER A 2 -21.19 -18.35 5.96
C SER A 2 -21.06 -19.70 5.25
N TYR A 3 -21.73 -20.75 5.74
CA TYR A 3 -22.28 -21.77 4.85
C TYR A 3 -23.68 -22.12 5.36
N TYR A 4 -24.64 -21.24 5.05
CA TYR A 4 -26.06 -21.57 5.09
C TYR A 4 -26.56 -21.78 3.67
N ASN A 5 -26.51 -23.02 3.19
CA ASN A 5 -27.39 -23.48 2.12
C ASN A 5 -28.77 -23.73 2.72
N LYS A 6 -29.57 -22.66 2.86
CA LYS A 6 -31.02 -22.78 3.06
C LYS A 6 -31.71 -22.21 1.84
N ARG A 7 -32.35 -23.10 1.08
CA ARG A 7 -33.40 -22.77 0.11
C ARG A 7 -34.44 -21.89 0.81
N TRP A 8 -34.45 -20.60 0.52
CA TRP A 8 -35.54 -19.69 0.87
C TRP A 8 -36.35 -19.41 -0.40
N ARG A 9 -37.56 -19.97 -0.45
CA ARG A 9 -38.63 -19.48 -1.33
C ARG A 9 -39.11 -18.13 -0.77
N GLY A 10 -38.94 -17.07 -1.56
CA GLY A 10 -39.81 -15.88 -1.63
C GLY A 10 -39.80 -14.88 -0.47
N ARG A 11 -39.07 -13.76 -0.63
CA ARG A 11 -39.59 -12.37 -0.70
C ARG A 11 -38.44 -11.34 -0.73
N GLY A 12 -38.41 -10.52 -1.78
CA GLY A 12 -37.71 -9.22 -1.83
C GLY A 12 -36.19 -9.24 -1.95
N GLY A 13 -35.65 -9.45 -3.14
CA GLY A 13 -34.22 -9.33 -3.41
C GLY A 13 -33.78 -7.87 -3.47
N HIS A 14 -33.07 -7.40 -2.45
CA HIS A 14 -32.12 -6.30 -2.63
C HIS A 14 -30.98 -6.84 -3.50
N GLN A 15 -30.95 -6.45 -4.78
CA GLN A 15 -29.74 -6.60 -5.57
C GLN A 15 -28.63 -5.77 -4.89
N ASP A 16 -27.46 -6.36 -4.71
CA ASP A 16 -26.28 -5.66 -4.21
C ASP A 16 -25.87 -4.66 -5.31
N ILE A 17 -26.24 -3.38 -5.18
CA ILE A 17 -26.03 -2.30 -6.19
C ILE A 17 -24.55 -1.88 -6.27
N ARG A 18 -23.62 -2.64 -5.66
CA ARG A 18 -22.20 -2.28 -5.64
C ARG A 18 -21.60 -2.44 -7.05
N PRO A 19 -20.83 -1.44 -7.54
CA PRO A 19 -20.02 -1.61 -8.73
C PRO A 19 -19.04 -2.76 -8.49
N ARG A 20 -19.20 -3.85 -9.24
CA ARG A 20 -18.29 -4.98 -9.15
C ARG A 20 -16.95 -4.58 -9.75
N ASN A 21 -15.89 -4.57 -8.96
CA ASN A 21 -14.55 -4.39 -9.50
C ASN A 21 -14.24 -5.54 -10.47
N PRO A 22 -14.04 -5.28 -11.78
CA PRO A 22 -13.81 -6.34 -12.77
C PRO A 22 -12.49 -7.08 -12.56
N LEU A 23 -11.55 -6.53 -11.79
CA LEU A 23 -10.27 -7.15 -11.44
C LEU A 23 -10.35 -8.03 -10.18
N ALA A 24 -11.45 -7.93 -9.41
CA ALA A 24 -11.65 -8.76 -8.23
C ALA A 24 -12.02 -10.19 -8.64
N GLN A 25 -11.34 -11.17 -8.06
CA GLN A 25 -11.65 -12.58 -8.25
C GLN A 25 -13.10 -12.87 -7.82
N SER A 26 -13.72 -13.82 -8.50
CA SER A 26 -15.08 -14.31 -8.18
C SER A 26 -15.08 -15.64 -7.45
N GLU A 27 -14.00 -16.40 -7.56
CA GLU A 27 -13.81 -17.72 -6.96
C GLU A 27 -12.41 -17.81 -6.37
N GLU A 28 -12.26 -18.65 -5.34
CA GLU A 28 -10.95 -18.91 -4.72
C GLU A 28 -10.03 -19.66 -5.69
N SER A 29 -8.73 -19.40 -5.59
CA SER A 29 -7.74 -20.16 -6.36
C SER A 29 -7.78 -21.64 -5.92
N PRO A 30 -7.62 -22.61 -6.85
CA PRO A 30 -7.66 -24.03 -6.50
C PRO A 30 -6.53 -24.38 -5.53
N PRO A 31 -6.78 -25.26 -4.54
CA PRO A 31 -5.74 -25.66 -3.59
C PRO A 31 -4.60 -26.39 -4.33
N PRO A 32 -3.33 -26.06 -4.05
CA PRO A 32 -2.20 -26.75 -4.65
C PRO A 32 -2.18 -28.24 -4.28
N PRO A 33 -1.53 -29.11 -5.06
CA PRO A 33 -1.42 -30.52 -4.72
C PRO A 33 -0.67 -30.72 -3.39
N LEU A 34 -0.90 -31.88 -2.77
CA LEU A 34 -0.30 -32.27 -1.50
C LEU A 34 0.72 -33.37 -1.76
N GLY A 35 1.92 -33.23 -1.20
CA GLY A 35 2.93 -34.27 -1.29
C GLY A 35 2.71 -35.41 -0.30
N GLU A 36 3.70 -36.31 -0.27
CA GLU A 36 3.73 -37.46 0.63
C GLU A 36 3.70 -37.02 2.10
N LEU A 37 2.93 -37.72 2.91
CA LEU A 37 2.84 -37.47 4.34
C LEU A 37 4.10 -37.98 5.06
N ILE A 38 4.69 -37.14 5.91
CA ILE A 38 5.88 -37.47 6.72
C ILE A 38 5.46 -37.68 8.17
N GLU A 39 4.68 -36.75 8.73
CA GLU A 39 4.30 -36.78 10.13
C GLU A 39 2.90 -36.18 10.33
N ILE A 40 2.15 -36.75 11.28
CA ILE A 40 0.88 -36.19 11.77
C ILE A 40 1.09 -35.76 13.22
N ILE A 41 0.69 -34.54 13.53
CA ILE A 41 0.74 -33.97 14.88
C ILE A 41 -0.68 -33.60 15.29
N ASN A 42 -1.22 -34.30 16.28
CA ASN A 42 -2.48 -33.91 16.90
C ASN A 42 -2.24 -32.92 18.03
N GLN A 43 -3.20 -32.03 18.25
CA GLN A 43 -3.18 -31.10 19.37
C GLN A 43 -3.04 -31.82 20.72
N LYS A 44 -3.60 -33.03 20.84
CA LYS A 44 -3.56 -33.86 22.05
C LYS A 44 -2.18 -34.48 22.32
N ASP A 45 -1.34 -34.57 21.29
CA ASP A 45 0.00 -35.18 21.38
C ASP A 45 1.05 -34.14 21.80
N LEU A 46 0.65 -32.86 21.91
CA LEU A 46 1.48 -31.80 22.45
C LEU A 46 1.34 -31.82 23.96
N GLU A 47 2.18 -32.62 24.61
CA GLU A 47 2.27 -32.65 26.07
C GLU A 47 2.63 -31.26 26.60
N ASP A 48 1.97 -30.86 27.70
CA ASP A 48 2.35 -29.67 28.43
C ASP A 48 3.73 -29.97 29.05
N ALA A 49 4.80 -29.34 28.55
CA ALA A 49 6.16 -29.50 29.07
C ALA A 49 6.34 -28.86 30.47
N SER A 50 5.27 -28.82 31.28
CA SER A 50 5.20 -28.19 32.59
C SER A 50 5.83 -29.06 33.70
N GLU A 51 6.95 -29.72 33.41
CA GLU A 51 7.82 -30.24 34.46
C GLU A 51 8.72 -29.09 34.97
N GLY A 52 8.11 -28.14 35.69
CA GLY A 52 8.81 -27.02 36.33
C GLY A 52 8.05 -25.69 36.26
N ASN A 53 8.46 -24.73 37.11
CA ASN A 53 7.98 -23.34 37.14
C ASN A 53 8.43 -22.51 35.90
N VAL A 54 8.41 -23.10 34.70
CA VAL A 54 8.83 -22.42 33.47
C VAL A 54 7.68 -21.56 32.96
N VAL A 55 7.91 -20.24 32.90
CA VAL A 55 6.98 -19.27 32.32
C VAL A 55 7.33 -19.09 30.85
N PHE A 56 6.36 -19.32 29.96
CA PHE A 56 6.50 -19.13 28.52
C PHE A 56 6.07 -17.71 28.15
N GLY A 57 7.04 -16.86 27.83
CA GLY A 57 6.80 -15.50 27.38
C GLY A 57 7.87 -15.05 26.39
N ILE A 58 7.61 -13.92 25.73
CA ILE A 58 8.60 -13.31 24.83
C ILE A 58 9.56 -12.44 25.64
N THR A 59 10.86 -12.69 25.50
CA THR A 59 11.93 -11.92 26.16
C THR A 59 12.96 -11.43 25.13
N GLU A 60 13.86 -10.52 25.55
CA GLU A 60 15.00 -10.05 24.73
C GLU A 60 14.59 -9.59 23.32
N SER A 61 13.61 -8.67 23.24
CA SER A 61 13.02 -8.23 21.98
C SER A 61 13.71 -7.00 21.40
N ASP A 62 14.25 -7.12 20.19
CA ASP A 62 14.96 -6.06 19.47
C ASP A 62 14.50 -5.95 18.01
N VAL A 63 14.38 -4.73 17.49
CA VAL A 63 14.13 -4.51 16.06
C VAL A 63 15.46 -4.68 15.31
N VAL A 64 15.51 -5.67 14.42
CA VAL A 64 16.71 -5.99 13.64
C VAL A 64 16.71 -5.24 12.32
N ALA A 65 15.57 -5.24 11.62
CA ALA A 65 15.47 -4.64 10.31
C ALA A 65 14.04 -4.24 9.96
N SER A 66 13.90 -3.60 8.82
CA SER A 66 12.61 -3.14 8.32
C SER A 66 12.74 -2.72 6.86
N TYR A 67 11.62 -2.73 6.16
CA TYR A 67 11.58 -2.32 4.77
C TYR A 67 10.16 -1.93 4.37
N ASN A 68 10.07 -1.11 3.32
CA ASN A 68 8.81 -0.78 2.69
C ASN A 68 8.76 -1.42 1.30
N TRP A 69 7.59 -1.90 0.90
CA TRP A 69 7.34 -2.20 -0.51
C TRP A 69 7.00 -0.92 -1.26
N ALA A 70 7.64 -0.67 -2.39
CA ALA A 70 7.29 0.44 -3.26
C ALA A 70 6.02 0.13 -4.08
N ASP A 71 5.22 1.15 -4.40
CA ASP A 71 4.04 1.03 -5.28
C ASP A 71 4.45 0.92 -6.76
N GLN A 72 5.05 -0.20 -7.16
CA GLN A 72 5.55 -0.40 -8.52
C GLN A 72 5.32 -1.84 -8.98
N LYS A 73 5.32 -2.05 -10.30
CA LYS A 73 5.13 -3.39 -10.90
C LYS A 73 6.34 -4.31 -10.69
N ALA A 74 7.54 -3.75 -10.66
CA ALA A 74 8.76 -4.52 -10.41
C ALA A 74 8.98 -4.68 -8.90
N PRO A 75 9.52 -5.82 -8.44
CA PRO A 75 9.84 -6.03 -7.02
C PRO A 75 10.85 -4.98 -6.55
N LYS A 76 10.40 -4.01 -5.75
CA LYS A 76 11.24 -2.95 -5.21
C LYS A 76 10.95 -2.72 -3.75
N ILE A 77 11.99 -2.78 -2.94
CA ILE A 77 11.94 -2.41 -1.53
C ILE A 77 12.78 -1.19 -1.24
N ILE A 78 12.26 -0.37 -0.33
CA ILE A 78 12.96 0.74 0.28
C ILE A 78 13.45 0.24 1.63
N VAL A 79 14.77 0.14 1.77
CA VAL A 79 15.44 -0.28 2.99
C VAL A 79 16.25 0.91 3.46
N PRO A 80 16.36 1.15 4.76
CA PRO A 80 17.31 2.12 5.29
C PRO A 80 18.71 1.97 4.72
N GLY A 81 19.31 3.10 4.40
CA GLY A 81 20.73 3.16 4.11
C GLY A 81 21.58 2.94 5.34
N THR A 82 22.65 2.18 5.17
CA THR A 82 23.75 2.09 6.13
C THR A 82 24.69 3.26 5.88
N PHE A 83 24.60 4.32 6.70
CA PHE A 83 25.76 5.18 6.90
C PHE A 83 26.66 4.49 7.93
N LEU A 84 27.76 3.90 7.46
CA LEU A 84 28.82 3.40 8.33
C LEU A 84 29.34 4.55 9.18
N ASN A 85 29.08 4.49 10.48
CA ASN A 85 29.62 5.44 11.44
C ASN A 85 31.07 5.02 11.75
N THR A 86 32.05 5.48 10.96
CA THR A 86 33.44 5.46 11.41
C THR A 86 33.67 6.70 12.25
N ILE A 87 33.42 6.61 13.56
CA ILE A 87 33.97 7.56 14.52
C ILE A 87 34.79 6.75 15.52
N SER A 88 36.09 6.99 15.45
CA SER A 88 37.10 6.55 16.40
C SER A 88 36.66 6.86 17.83
N ILE A 89 36.71 5.84 18.68
CA ILE A 89 36.49 5.96 20.12
C ILE A 89 37.55 6.88 20.69
N GLU A 90 37.16 8.08 21.11
CA GLU A 90 37.74 8.78 22.26
C GLU A 90 36.75 9.86 22.68
N ASN A 91 36.34 9.80 23.94
CA ASN A 91 35.35 10.64 24.64
C ASN A 91 33.90 10.14 24.52
N GLY A 92 33.50 9.40 25.55
CA GLY A 92 32.20 8.77 25.69
C GLY A 92 31.03 9.68 25.34
N MET A 93 30.26 9.23 24.35
CA MET A 93 28.89 9.67 24.11
C MET A 93 28.05 8.49 23.63
N GLN A 94 26.80 8.54 24.04
CA GLN A 94 25.81 7.46 24.10
C GLN A 94 25.26 7.05 22.72
N LEU A 95 25.08 5.73 22.58
CA LEU A 95 24.37 4.91 21.57
C LEU A 95 23.88 5.57 20.26
N SER A 96 24.37 5.02 19.15
CA SER A 96 24.12 5.39 17.75
C SER A 96 22.68 5.11 17.26
N SER A 97 22.10 6.09 16.56
CA SER A 97 20.81 6.00 15.87
C SER A 97 20.84 4.99 14.71
N VAL A 98 20.04 3.92 14.81
CA VAL A 98 19.87 2.86 13.81
C VAL A 98 18.77 3.27 12.84
N THR A 99 19.07 3.53 11.56
CA THR A 99 18.07 3.95 10.57
C THR A 99 17.15 2.78 10.19
N ILE A 100 15.83 2.93 10.40
CA ILE A 100 14.75 1.92 10.15
C ILE A 100 13.91 2.43 8.94
N GLY A 101 13.33 1.57 8.12
CA GLY A 101 12.31 1.97 7.16
C GLY A 101 11.18 2.56 7.99
N ARG A 102 10.44 3.55 7.48
CA ARG A 102 9.38 4.15 8.30
C ARG A 102 7.99 3.72 7.85
N PRO A 103 7.12 3.27 8.78
CA PRO A 103 5.69 3.13 8.53
C PRO A 103 5.07 4.51 8.28
N PRO A 104 3.83 4.60 7.78
CA PRO A 104 3.20 5.89 7.58
C PRO A 104 2.87 6.54 8.94
N LEU A 105 3.00 7.87 9.00
CA LEU A 105 2.72 8.66 10.20
C LEU A 105 1.22 8.70 10.44
N TRP A 106 0.77 8.55 11.69
CA TRP A 106 -0.61 8.81 12.11
C TRP A 106 -0.95 10.28 11.89
N THR A 107 -1.81 10.56 10.91
CA THR A 107 -2.25 11.90 10.52
C THR A 107 -3.78 11.92 10.44
N PRO A 108 -4.47 11.93 11.59
CA PRO A 108 -5.92 11.85 11.61
C PRO A 108 -6.54 13.08 10.95
N LEU A 109 -7.69 12.88 10.30
CA LEU A 109 -8.44 14.00 9.70
C LEU A 109 -8.91 14.99 10.77
N GLU A 110 -8.78 16.29 10.49
CA GLU A 110 -9.28 17.35 11.37
C GLU A 110 -10.79 17.27 11.60
N LYS A 111 -11.53 16.84 10.57
CA LYS A 111 -12.98 16.64 10.61
C LYS A 111 -13.32 15.29 10.00
N PRO A 112 -14.14 14.47 10.67
CA PRO A 112 -14.63 13.22 10.09
C PRO A 112 -15.36 13.46 8.78
N ARG A 113 -15.02 12.68 7.76
CA ARG A 113 -15.74 12.61 6.48
C ARG A 113 -16.08 11.16 6.17
N ALA A 114 -17.11 10.94 5.38
CA ALA A 114 -17.42 9.60 4.89
C ALA A 114 -16.33 9.15 3.92
N LEU A 115 -15.68 8.03 4.23
CA LEU A 115 -14.76 7.37 3.31
C LEU A 115 -15.53 6.49 2.33
N LEU A 116 -14.94 6.25 1.16
CA LEU A 116 -15.43 5.23 0.24
C LEU A 116 -15.10 3.85 0.81
N GLU A 117 -16.05 2.92 0.69
CA GLU A 117 -15.84 1.55 1.13
C GLU A 117 -14.83 0.86 0.22
N ASP A 118 -14.02 -0.03 0.80
CA ASP A 118 -13.00 -0.80 0.10
C ASP A 118 -13.62 -1.55 -1.09
N ASN A 119 -13.11 -1.27 -2.30
CA ASN A 119 -13.49 -1.95 -3.54
C ASN A 119 -12.27 -2.29 -4.41
N GLY A 120 -11.06 -2.29 -3.81
CA GLY A 120 -9.81 -2.62 -4.49
C GLY A 120 -9.57 -4.13 -4.63
N VAL A 121 -8.44 -4.46 -5.28
CA VAL A 121 -7.87 -5.81 -5.28
C VAL A 121 -6.87 -5.89 -4.13
N TYR A 122 -7.11 -6.81 -3.20
CA TYR A 122 -6.29 -6.99 -2.01
C TYR A 122 -5.79 -8.43 -1.96
N PHE A 123 -4.48 -8.62 -1.87
CA PHE A 123 -3.87 -9.94 -1.82
C PHE A 123 -3.85 -10.49 -0.40
N ARG A 124 -3.98 -11.81 -0.25
CA ARG A 124 -3.80 -12.49 1.04
C ARG A 124 -2.38 -12.33 1.57
N ASP A 125 -1.39 -12.34 0.69
CA ASP A 125 0.01 -12.09 1.02
C ASP A 125 0.67 -11.13 0.04
N ASN A 126 0.86 -9.88 0.47
CA ASN A 126 1.52 -8.87 -0.36
C ASN A 126 2.95 -9.27 -0.74
N ASN A 127 3.68 -10.00 0.11
CA ASN A 127 5.06 -10.38 -0.20
C ASN A 127 5.11 -11.40 -1.33
N SER A 128 4.27 -12.43 -1.26
CA SER A 128 4.10 -13.39 -2.36
C SER A 128 3.51 -12.73 -3.61
N ALA A 129 2.65 -11.73 -3.49
CA ALA A 129 2.09 -11.05 -4.66
C ALA A 129 3.10 -10.11 -5.34
N PHE A 130 3.92 -9.39 -4.56
CA PHE A 130 4.92 -8.44 -5.08
C PHE A 130 6.20 -9.12 -5.55
N PHE A 131 6.59 -10.25 -4.95
CA PHE A 131 7.70 -11.05 -5.45
C PHE A 131 7.42 -12.55 -5.38
N PRO A 132 6.55 -13.09 -6.28
CA PRO A 132 6.13 -14.49 -6.28
C PRO A 132 7.27 -15.49 -6.34
N LYS A 133 8.36 -15.11 -7.02
CA LYS A 133 9.51 -15.98 -7.22
C LYS A 133 10.25 -16.26 -5.92
N HIS A 134 10.36 -15.25 -5.04
CA HIS A 134 11.23 -15.23 -3.87
C HIS A 134 10.60 -14.41 -2.72
N PRO A 135 9.50 -14.89 -2.10
CA PRO A 135 8.67 -14.11 -1.17
C PRO A 135 9.34 -13.72 0.15
N LEU A 136 10.42 -14.42 0.56
CA LEU A 136 11.16 -14.14 1.80
C LEU A 136 12.44 -13.34 1.56
N GLU A 137 12.96 -13.33 0.33
CA GLU A 137 14.19 -12.61 -0.06
C GLU A 137 14.23 -11.14 0.40
N PRO A 138 13.15 -10.33 0.29
CA PRO A 138 13.14 -8.96 0.78
C PRO A 138 13.46 -8.82 2.27
N ALA A 139 12.98 -9.75 3.07
CA ALA A 139 13.18 -9.73 4.52
C ALA A 139 14.64 -10.04 4.89
N LEU A 140 15.25 -11.04 4.22
CA LEU A 140 16.64 -11.42 4.47
C LEU A 140 17.62 -10.35 3.97
N VAL A 141 17.36 -9.79 2.79
CA VAL A 141 18.19 -8.71 2.22
C VAL A 141 18.13 -7.46 3.09
N ALA A 142 16.96 -7.10 3.62
CA ALA A 142 16.83 -5.99 4.57
C ALA A 142 17.60 -6.27 5.87
N THR A 143 17.51 -7.49 6.42
CA THR A 143 18.26 -7.90 7.62
C THR A 143 19.76 -7.76 7.43
N MET A 144 20.33 -8.39 6.40
CA MET A 144 21.78 -8.34 6.17
C MET A 144 22.28 -6.92 5.90
N LYS A 145 21.45 -6.08 5.25
CA LYS A 145 21.80 -4.69 4.96
C LYS A 145 21.82 -3.81 6.21
N MET A 146 20.79 -3.92 7.05
CA MET A 146 20.65 -3.08 8.25
C MET A 146 21.47 -3.58 9.44
N HIS A 147 21.71 -4.89 9.49
CA HIS A 147 22.48 -5.53 10.53
C HIS A 147 23.58 -6.38 9.90
N PRO A 148 24.75 -5.81 9.55
CA PRO A 148 25.82 -6.55 8.88
C PRO A 148 26.47 -7.64 9.75
N THR A 149 26.38 -7.50 11.07
CA THR A 149 26.89 -8.50 12.03
C THR A 149 25.94 -9.68 12.11
N SER A 150 26.52 -10.88 12.07
CA SER A 150 25.80 -12.14 12.24
C SER A 150 25.05 -12.19 13.56
N LEU A 151 23.82 -12.70 13.53
CA LEU A 151 23.06 -13.06 14.73
C LEU A 151 22.75 -14.56 14.72
N HIS A 152 22.67 -15.13 15.92
CA HIS A 152 22.09 -16.45 16.09
C HIS A 152 20.57 -16.37 15.89
N VAL A 153 20.03 -17.22 15.01
CA VAL A 153 18.61 -17.30 14.69
C VAL A 153 18.26 -18.76 14.48
N ASP A 154 17.33 -19.29 15.28
CA ASP A 154 16.82 -20.65 15.11
C ASP A 154 15.67 -20.70 14.10
N LEU A 155 14.81 -19.68 14.15
CA LEU A 155 13.58 -19.63 13.35
C LEU A 155 13.35 -18.26 12.72
N VAL A 156 13.22 -18.22 11.40
CA VAL A 156 12.69 -17.07 10.65
C VAL A 156 11.23 -17.34 10.30
N ALA A 157 10.33 -16.47 10.70
CA ALA A 157 8.90 -16.64 10.44
C ALA A 157 8.21 -15.30 10.22
N CYS A 158 6.91 -15.32 9.96
CA CYS A 158 6.09 -14.11 9.99
C CYS A 158 4.94 -14.25 10.97
N ASN A 159 4.34 -13.11 11.34
CA ASN A 159 3.24 -13.08 12.31
C ASN A 159 2.09 -14.04 11.94
N SER A 160 1.82 -14.22 10.64
CA SER A 160 0.79 -15.16 10.17
C SER A 160 1.18 -16.63 10.32
N THR A 161 2.44 -17.01 10.13
CA THR A 161 2.84 -18.43 10.20
C THR A 161 2.80 -18.92 11.63
N ILE A 162 3.43 -18.19 12.57
CA ILE A 162 3.34 -18.52 14.00
C ILE A 162 1.91 -18.35 14.52
N GLY A 163 1.19 -17.29 14.12
CA GLY A 163 -0.20 -17.09 14.54
C GLY A 163 -1.15 -18.21 14.09
N ASN A 164 -0.90 -18.84 12.95
CA ASN A 164 -1.65 -20.02 12.51
C ASN A 164 -1.35 -21.26 13.37
N LEU A 165 -0.09 -21.47 13.77
CA LEU A 165 0.30 -22.54 14.68
C LEU A 165 -0.25 -22.30 16.10
N LEU A 166 -0.21 -21.06 16.58
CA LEU A 166 -0.82 -20.66 17.84
C LEU A 166 -2.33 -20.96 17.84
N ARG A 167 -3.05 -20.57 16.78
CA ARG A 167 -4.47 -20.90 16.63
C ARG A 167 -4.73 -22.40 16.65
N PHE A 168 -3.85 -23.20 16.04
CA PHE A 168 -3.95 -24.65 16.06
C PHE A 168 -3.83 -25.22 17.48
N VAL A 169 -2.83 -24.78 18.27
CA VAL A 169 -2.65 -25.28 19.65
C VAL A 169 -3.73 -24.81 20.62
N GLN A 170 -4.34 -23.65 20.35
CA GLN A 170 -5.49 -23.15 21.13
C GLN A 170 -6.80 -23.87 20.78
N GLY A 171 -6.87 -24.58 19.66
CA GLY A 171 -8.12 -25.17 19.15
C GLY A 171 -9.22 -24.14 18.87
N THR A 172 -8.86 -22.86 18.70
CA THR A 172 -9.83 -21.76 18.62
C THR A 172 -10.44 -21.65 17.22
N LEU A 173 -11.77 -21.51 17.18
CA LEU A 173 -12.51 -21.22 15.96
C LEU A 173 -12.54 -19.71 15.70
N VAL A 174 -12.02 -19.26 14.55
CA VAL A 174 -12.11 -17.85 14.17
C VAL A 174 -13.48 -17.59 13.57
N ARG A 175 -14.33 -16.82 14.28
CA ARG A 175 -15.72 -16.55 13.90
C ARG A 175 -16.55 -17.83 13.69
N GLY A 176 -16.31 -18.83 14.54
CA GLY A 176 -16.97 -20.14 14.49
C GLY A 176 -16.50 -21.06 13.36
N VAL A 177 -15.39 -20.73 12.69
CA VAL A 177 -14.83 -21.53 11.59
C VAL A 177 -13.40 -21.95 11.94
N ASP A 178 -13.16 -23.25 11.85
CA ASP A 178 -11.80 -23.77 11.85
C ASP A 178 -11.16 -23.53 10.48
N ARG A 179 -10.03 -22.83 10.45
CA ARG A 179 -9.37 -22.41 9.21
C ARG A 179 -8.27 -23.38 8.81
N SER A 180 -8.23 -23.72 7.53
CA SER A 180 -7.07 -24.34 6.92
C SER A 180 -5.94 -23.34 6.72
N PHE A 181 -4.71 -23.84 6.68
CA PHE A 181 -3.54 -23.07 6.28
C PHE A 181 -2.45 -24.01 5.77
N ARG A 182 -1.55 -23.45 4.96
CA ARG A 182 -0.34 -24.14 4.53
C ARG A 182 0.85 -23.20 4.68
N MET A 183 2.00 -23.78 4.95
CA MET A 183 3.27 -23.08 4.94
C MET A 183 4.38 -24.00 4.50
N VAL A 184 5.37 -23.44 3.81
CA VAL A 184 6.58 -24.12 3.40
C VAL A 184 7.63 -23.97 4.50
N VAL A 185 8.45 -25.00 4.67
CA VAL A 185 9.59 -25.00 5.59
C VAL A 185 10.86 -25.20 4.79
N GLU A 186 11.83 -24.30 4.96
CA GLU A 186 13.16 -24.38 4.36
C GLU A 186 14.25 -24.25 5.44
N VAL A 187 15.37 -24.94 5.25
CA VAL A 187 16.52 -24.90 6.15
C VAL A 187 17.71 -24.25 5.44
N VAL A 188 18.40 -23.36 6.15
CA VAL A 188 19.67 -22.75 5.72
C VAL A 188 20.65 -22.83 6.88
N GLY A 189 21.67 -23.67 6.79
CA GLY A 189 22.56 -23.96 7.91
C GLY A 189 21.76 -24.60 9.04
N LYS A 190 21.76 -23.98 10.23
CA LYS A 190 20.96 -24.44 11.38
C LYS A 190 19.66 -23.67 11.58
N THR A 191 19.33 -22.74 10.68
CA THR A 191 18.15 -21.87 10.78
C THR A 191 16.99 -22.39 9.94
N VAL A 192 15.83 -22.52 10.56
CA VAL A 192 14.57 -22.94 9.91
C VAL A 192 13.76 -21.72 9.49
N HIS A 193 13.11 -21.78 8.33
CA HIS A 193 12.34 -20.68 7.74
C HIS A 193 10.91 -21.13 7.47
N PHE A 194 9.91 -20.43 8.03
CA PHE A 194 8.49 -20.65 7.75
C PHE A 194 7.96 -19.62 6.76
N ILE A 195 7.53 -20.09 5.59
CA ILE A 195 7.06 -19.27 4.47
C ILE A 195 5.58 -19.55 4.21
N ARG A 196 4.77 -18.50 4.05
CA ARG A 196 3.35 -18.65 3.76
C ARG A 196 3.15 -19.37 2.42
N ARG A 197 2.16 -20.27 2.36
CA ARG A 197 1.73 -20.91 1.12
C ARG A 197 0.22 -20.76 0.96
N GLU A 198 -0.16 -19.68 0.28
CA GLU A 198 -1.53 -19.49 -0.19
C GLU A 198 -1.76 -20.36 -1.45
N ASN A 199 -2.99 -20.43 -1.95
CA ASN A 199 -3.31 -21.24 -3.13
C ASN A 199 -2.70 -20.66 -4.41
N SER A 200 -2.49 -19.35 -4.46
CA SER A 200 -1.66 -18.70 -5.47
C SER A 200 -0.92 -17.50 -4.87
N PRO A 201 0.23 -17.09 -5.44
CA PRO A 201 0.97 -15.92 -4.94
C PRO A 201 0.15 -14.63 -4.98
N THR A 202 -0.80 -14.53 -5.91
CA THR A 202 -1.72 -13.40 -6.09
C THR A 202 -3.14 -13.72 -5.61
N GLU A 203 -3.30 -14.65 -4.66
CA GLU A 203 -4.62 -14.99 -4.13
C GLU A 203 -5.26 -13.75 -3.50
N GLN A 204 -6.49 -13.43 -3.92
CA GLN A 204 -7.18 -12.24 -3.46
C GLN A 204 -8.06 -12.52 -2.24
N ILE A 205 -8.26 -11.50 -1.41
CA ILE A 205 -9.27 -11.52 -0.36
C ILE A 205 -10.63 -11.31 -1.03
N MET A 206 -11.45 -12.35 -0.99
CA MET A 206 -12.74 -12.37 -1.66
C MET A 206 -13.78 -11.49 -0.96
N GLY A 207 -14.51 -10.68 -1.74
CA GLY A 207 -15.65 -9.92 -1.26
C GLY A 207 -15.32 -8.95 -0.13
N VAL A 208 -14.19 -8.22 -0.25
CA VAL A 208 -13.79 -7.20 0.73
C VAL A 208 -14.92 -6.20 0.96
N ARG A 209 -15.19 -5.92 2.23
CA ARG A 209 -16.18 -4.95 2.70
C ARG A 209 -15.59 -4.20 3.88
N GLY A 210 -16.13 -3.02 4.13
CA GLY A 210 -15.65 -2.12 5.18
C GLY A 210 -14.54 -1.20 4.67
N PHE A 211 -13.68 -0.78 5.60
CA PHE A 211 -12.79 0.36 5.41
C PHE A 211 -11.39 0.05 5.93
N GLY A 212 -11.01 -1.24 5.94
CA GLY A 212 -9.75 -1.71 6.48
C GLY A 212 -8.53 -1.21 5.69
N HIS A 213 -8.73 -0.76 4.45
CA HIS A 213 -7.69 -0.15 3.62
C HIS A 213 -7.90 1.35 3.44
N ALA A 214 -9.12 1.78 3.12
CA ALA A 214 -9.45 3.19 2.93
C ALA A 214 -9.21 4.05 4.18
N PHE A 215 -9.46 3.51 5.39
CA PHE A 215 -9.20 4.23 6.63
C PHE A 215 -7.71 4.54 6.85
N PRO A 216 -6.79 3.55 6.89
CA PRO A 216 -5.37 3.85 7.05
C PRO A 216 -4.83 4.72 5.91
N GLU A 217 -5.31 4.57 4.67
CA GLU A 217 -4.92 5.48 3.57
C GLU A 217 -5.33 6.94 3.81
N ALA A 218 -6.48 7.18 4.46
CA ALA A 218 -6.98 8.53 4.75
C ALA A 218 -6.46 9.12 6.07
N TYR A 219 -6.06 8.28 7.04
CA TYR A 219 -5.67 8.68 8.40
C TYR A 219 -4.17 8.50 8.68
N THR A 220 -3.39 8.11 7.66
CA THR A 220 -1.93 8.05 7.76
C THR A 220 -1.26 8.69 6.55
N THR A 221 -0.02 9.14 6.71
CA THR A 221 0.74 9.80 5.65
C THR A 221 2.14 9.20 5.55
N TRP A 222 2.52 8.72 4.36
CA TRP A 222 3.91 8.34 4.08
C TRP A 222 4.82 9.57 4.08
N ALA A 223 5.97 9.49 4.72
CA ALA A 223 7.00 10.54 4.64
C ALA A 223 7.62 10.60 3.24
N PRO A 224 8.14 11.77 2.78
CA PRO A 224 8.65 11.94 1.41
C PRO A 224 9.75 10.96 1.00
N ASP A 225 10.65 10.60 1.91
CA ASP A 225 11.81 9.72 1.68
C ASP A 225 11.46 8.23 1.54
N VAL A 226 10.21 7.85 1.82
CA VAL A 226 9.70 6.49 1.61
C VAL A 226 8.56 6.47 0.59
N ARG A 227 8.22 7.59 -0.06
CA ARG A 227 7.23 7.60 -1.14
C ARG A 227 7.86 7.11 -2.45
N PRO A 228 7.16 6.29 -3.25
CA PRO A 228 5.81 5.76 -3.03
C PRO A 228 5.84 4.38 -2.33
N SER A 229 5.33 4.28 -1.09
CA SER A 229 5.23 3.01 -0.34
C SER A 229 3.80 2.44 -0.35
N LYS A 230 3.68 1.11 -0.34
CA LYS A 230 2.41 0.36 -0.16
C LYS A 230 2.23 -0.25 1.21
N SER A 231 3.31 -0.76 1.79
CA SER A 231 3.27 -1.42 3.09
C SER A 231 4.63 -1.34 3.76
N HIS A 232 4.64 -1.36 5.08
CA HIS A 232 5.84 -1.36 5.90
C HIS A 232 5.93 -2.67 6.69
N HIS A 233 7.12 -3.26 6.70
CA HIS A 233 7.42 -4.52 7.38
C HIS A 233 8.60 -4.32 8.31
N ARG A 234 8.55 -4.99 9.47
CA ARG A 234 9.61 -5.04 10.47
C ARG A 234 10.04 -6.47 10.71
N LEU A 235 11.32 -6.63 11.00
CA LEU A 235 11.99 -7.84 11.47
C LEU A 235 12.32 -7.59 12.94
N ILE A 236 11.66 -8.30 13.85
CA ILE A 236 11.94 -8.25 15.28
C ILE A 236 12.55 -9.58 15.68
N ARG A 237 13.69 -9.53 16.36
CA ARG A 237 14.26 -10.72 16.99
C ARG A 237 13.83 -10.75 18.46
N TYR A 238 13.43 -11.91 18.94
CA TYR A 238 13.16 -12.13 20.35
C TYR A 238 13.35 -13.59 20.72
N LYS A 239 13.43 -13.86 22.02
CA LYS A 239 13.46 -15.22 22.55
C LYS A 239 12.09 -15.69 22.97
N PHE A 240 11.75 -16.92 22.60
CA PHE A 240 10.53 -17.59 23.04
C PHE A 240 10.75 -19.10 23.15
N GLY A 241 10.41 -19.69 24.30
CA GLY A 241 10.54 -21.13 24.50
C GLY A 241 11.98 -21.67 24.45
N GLY A 242 13.00 -20.81 24.50
CA GLY A 242 14.40 -21.19 24.30
C GLY A 242 14.91 -21.03 22.86
N LEU A 243 14.08 -20.54 21.94
CA LEU A 243 14.44 -20.27 20.54
C LEU A 243 14.68 -18.78 20.30
N ASP A 244 15.72 -18.43 19.56
CA ASP A 244 15.92 -17.09 18.96
C ASP A 244 15.09 -16.99 17.67
N ILE A 245 13.97 -16.27 17.73
CA ILE A 245 13.02 -16.11 16.62
C ILE A 245 13.20 -14.75 15.97
N LEU A 246 13.44 -14.74 14.65
CA LEU A 246 13.36 -13.55 13.81
C LEU A 246 11.98 -13.47 13.14
N LEU A 247 11.09 -12.66 13.70
CA LEU A 247 9.71 -12.52 13.25
C LEU A 247 9.54 -11.30 12.33
N ARG A 248 8.99 -11.55 11.14
CA ARG A 248 8.50 -10.50 10.25
C ARG A 248 7.03 -10.15 10.52
N SER A 249 6.73 -8.87 10.71
CA SER A 249 5.36 -8.35 10.84
C SER A 249 5.16 -7.07 10.04
N SER A 250 3.92 -6.80 9.61
CA SER A 250 3.54 -5.50 9.05
C SER A 250 3.07 -4.58 10.17
N ALA A 251 3.40 -3.29 10.10
CA ALA A 251 2.81 -2.26 10.96
C ALA A 251 1.94 -1.32 10.11
N ASP A 252 0.81 -0.90 10.66
CA ASP A 252 -0.14 -0.03 9.95
C ASP A 252 0.29 1.44 10.00
N GLY A 253 1.10 1.82 10.98
CA GLY A 253 1.64 3.17 11.12
C GLY A 253 2.49 3.37 12.36
N TYR A 254 2.87 4.61 12.61
CA TYR A 254 3.44 5.06 13.89
C TYR A 254 2.83 6.38 14.37
N ILE A 255 2.86 6.60 15.67
CA ILE A 255 2.47 7.85 16.32
C ILE A 255 3.74 8.62 16.66
N GLU A 256 3.88 9.85 16.17
CA GLU A 256 5.02 10.69 16.53
C GLU A 256 4.95 11.10 18.01
N GLU A 257 6.04 10.86 18.74
CA GLU A 257 6.17 11.31 20.12
C GLU A 257 6.22 12.84 20.11
N LYS A 258 5.17 13.49 20.62
CA LYS A 258 5.25 14.93 20.90
C LYS A 258 6.28 15.11 21.99
N ASP A 259 7.44 15.67 21.67
CA ASP A 259 8.40 16.14 22.67
C ASP A 259 7.68 17.09 23.63
N THR A 260 7.25 16.57 24.77
CA THR A 260 6.64 17.37 25.85
C THR A 260 7.67 18.28 26.53
N ASN A 261 8.95 18.19 26.14
CA ASN A 261 10.03 19.09 26.53
C ASN A 261 10.36 20.19 25.50
N ALA A 262 9.84 20.12 24.26
CA ALA A 262 10.05 21.18 23.26
C ALA A 262 9.05 22.34 23.38
N LEU A 263 7.99 22.19 24.19
CA LEU A 263 7.01 23.25 24.47
C LEU A 263 7.40 24.17 25.65
N ALA A 264 8.60 23.99 26.24
CA ALA A 264 9.12 24.82 27.33
C ALA A 264 10.31 25.72 26.96
N VAL A 265 10.85 25.64 25.73
CA VAL A 265 11.92 26.54 25.25
C VAL A 265 11.68 26.99 23.82
N SER A 266 10.65 27.81 23.61
CA SER A 266 10.65 28.84 22.53
C SER A 266 9.46 29.80 22.68
N LYS A 267 9.37 30.47 23.83
CA LYS A 267 8.83 31.84 23.90
C LYS A 267 10.00 32.78 24.19
N SER A 268 10.83 33.01 23.19
CA SER A 268 11.67 34.19 22.96
C SER A 268 12.86 33.84 22.08
N ALA A 269 12.76 34.18 20.79
CA ALA A 269 13.87 34.73 20.01
C ALA A 269 13.35 35.14 18.63
N SER A 270 13.61 36.39 18.31
CA SER A 270 13.32 37.09 17.07
C SER A 270 14.09 36.52 15.86
N ALA A 271 13.57 36.87 14.69
CA ALA A 271 14.20 36.90 13.37
C ALA A 271 15.73 36.73 13.33
N GLY A 272 16.17 35.81 12.48
CA GLY A 272 17.57 35.58 12.13
C GLY A 272 17.66 34.62 10.95
N ASP A 273 17.44 35.17 9.76
CA ASP A 273 17.79 34.59 8.47
C ASP A 273 19.30 34.29 8.45
N LYS A 274 19.67 33.00 8.28
CA LYS A 274 20.88 32.48 7.59
C LYS A 274 21.10 30.99 7.87
N ASP A 275 21.36 30.28 6.77
CA ASP A 275 22.19 29.07 6.68
C ASP A 275 21.50 27.70 6.87
N LEU A 276 20.65 27.34 5.88
CA LEU A 276 20.28 25.94 5.59
C LEU A 276 20.76 25.48 4.19
N THR A 277 21.43 26.38 3.46
CA THR A 277 22.02 26.14 2.15
C THR A 277 23.31 25.31 2.19
N SER A 278 23.95 25.16 3.35
CA SER A 278 25.22 24.44 3.48
C SER A 278 25.11 22.93 3.76
N LEU A 279 23.89 22.39 3.93
CA LEU A 279 23.68 20.96 4.21
C LEU A 279 23.08 20.16 3.04
N PHE A 280 22.70 20.82 1.94
CA PHE A 280 22.17 20.16 0.73
C PHE A 280 23.21 19.94 -0.39
N GLU A 281 24.46 20.42 -0.21
CA GLU A 281 25.50 20.33 -1.26
C GLU A 281 26.18 18.95 -1.40
N ASN A 282 25.87 17.95 -0.57
CA ASN A 282 26.61 16.66 -0.59
C ASN A 282 25.75 15.39 -0.76
N VAL A 283 24.64 15.45 -1.49
CA VAL A 283 23.98 14.23 -1.99
C VAL A 283 24.09 14.17 -3.51
N SER A 284 25.24 13.69 -3.97
CA SER A 284 25.45 13.27 -5.35
C SER A 284 24.67 11.98 -5.62
N ILE A 285 23.59 12.05 -6.40
CA ILE A 285 23.00 10.87 -7.03
C ILE A 285 23.40 10.88 -8.50
N GLY A 286 24.36 10.02 -8.83
CA GLY A 286 24.80 9.78 -10.19
C GLY A 286 23.66 9.25 -11.05
N THR A 287 23.57 9.82 -12.26
CA THR A 287 22.77 9.34 -13.38
C THR A 287 23.27 7.96 -13.82
N SER A 288 22.77 6.91 -13.16
CA SER A 288 22.82 5.57 -13.73
C SER A 288 21.57 5.39 -14.59
N SER A 289 21.82 5.34 -15.90
CA SER A 289 20.87 4.96 -16.94
C SER A 289 20.04 3.74 -16.52
N ALA A 290 18.75 3.95 -16.22
CA ALA A 290 17.85 2.87 -15.86
C ALA A 290 17.52 2.03 -17.12
N SER A 291 18.12 0.85 -17.19
CA SER A 291 17.68 -0.24 -18.05
C SER A 291 16.24 -0.67 -17.68
N PRO A 292 15.49 -1.31 -18.59
CA PRO A 292 14.14 -1.81 -18.29
C PRO A 292 14.15 -2.71 -17.05
N ALA A 293 13.28 -2.42 -16.07
CA ALA A 293 13.21 -3.17 -14.83
C ALA A 293 12.81 -4.64 -15.10
N ASP A 294 13.64 -5.58 -14.64
CA ASP A 294 13.42 -7.02 -14.74
C ASP A 294 12.46 -7.50 -13.63
N PRO A 295 11.27 -8.07 -13.96
CA PRO A 295 10.34 -8.58 -12.97
C PRO A 295 10.90 -9.75 -12.13
N GLY A 296 12.02 -10.35 -12.52
CA GLY A 296 12.69 -11.43 -11.81
C GLY A 296 13.69 -11.00 -10.74
N LYS A 297 13.97 -9.70 -10.59
CA LYS A 297 15.03 -9.19 -9.70
C LYS A 297 14.47 -8.20 -8.67
N LEU A 298 14.87 -8.36 -7.43
CA LEU A 298 14.58 -7.41 -6.35
C LEU A 298 15.48 -6.17 -6.46
N GLU A 299 14.88 -5.00 -6.61
CA GLU A 299 15.55 -3.71 -6.46
C GLU A 299 15.51 -3.27 -4.99
N VAL A 300 16.66 -2.85 -4.47
CA VAL A 300 16.81 -2.36 -3.10
C VAL A 300 17.33 -0.94 -3.16
N VAL A 301 16.57 0.01 -2.64
CA VAL A 301 16.96 1.43 -2.59
C VAL A 301 17.04 1.92 -1.15
N ASP A 302 17.87 2.93 -0.92
CA ASP A 302 18.02 3.59 0.37
C ASP A 302 16.87 4.57 0.62
N GLY A 303 16.26 4.50 1.80
CA GLY A 303 15.25 5.47 2.25
C GLY A 303 14.62 5.10 3.59
N GLY A 304 14.05 6.09 4.28
CA GLY A 304 13.45 5.93 5.60
C GLY A 304 14.29 6.46 6.75
N GLN A 305 13.70 6.43 7.94
CA GLN A 305 14.30 6.87 9.21
C GLN A 305 13.87 5.96 10.37
N PRO A 306 14.73 5.78 11.39
CA PRO A 306 14.41 5.02 12.60
C PRO A 306 13.03 5.39 13.12
N THR A 307 12.20 4.40 13.42
CA THR A 307 10.94 4.64 14.10
C THR A 307 10.86 3.69 15.28
N SER A 308 10.80 4.25 16.50
CA SER A 308 10.79 3.49 17.75
C SER A 308 9.75 2.37 17.72
N GLN A 309 10.10 1.18 18.20
CA GLN A 309 9.14 0.09 18.36
C GLN A 309 8.02 0.48 19.34
N GLN A 310 8.26 1.41 20.25
CA GLN A 310 7.25 1.90 21.19
C GLN A 310 6.19 2.79 20.51
N SER A 311 6.48 3.31 19.31
CA SER A 311 5.62 4.25 18.59
C SER A 311 4.72 3.61 17.54
N VAL A 312 4.96 2.35 17.17
CA VAL A 312 4.17 1.68 16.12
C VAL A 312 2.81 1.23 16.61
N PHE A 313 1.85 1.17 15.70
CA PHE A 313 0.51 0.66 15.96
C PHE A 313 0.02 -0.33 14.90
N ASP A 314 -0.94 -1.15 15.32
CA ASP A 314 -1.84 -1.92 14.46
C ASP A 314 -3.23 -1.28 14.55
N LEU A 315 -4.01 -1.38 13.49
CA LEU A 315 -5.29 -0.70 13.38
C LEU A 315 -6.40 -1.65 12.95
N LYS A 316 -7.59 -1.47 13.53
CA LYS A 316 -8.83 -2.11 13.07
C LYS A 316 -9.95 -1.12 12.88
N THR A 317 -10.70 -1.34 11.81
CA THR A 317 -12.00 -0.70 11.63
C THR A 317 -13.13 -1.65 11.98
N ARG A 318 -14.18 -1.14 12.63
CA ARG A 318 -15.43 -1.87 12.89
C ARG A 318 -16.64 -0.97 12.64
N SER A 319 -17.77 -1.59 12.31
CA SER A 319 -19.05 -0.88 12.30
C SER A 319 -19.39 -0.47 13.74
N ILE A 320 -19.96 0.71 13.94
CA ILE A 320 -20.45 1.16 15.26
C ILE A 320 -21.45 0.18 15.90
N LYS A 321 -22.10 -0.66 15.07
CA LYS A 321 -23.02 -1.70 15.55
C LYS A 321 -22.32 -2.84 16.30
N LEU A 322 -21.00 -2.94 16.20
CA LEU A 322 -20.17 -3.97 16.83
C LEU A 322 -19.33 -3.37 17.97
N ILE A 323 -19.69 -2.19 18.48
CA ILE A 323 -18.91 -1.52 19.54
C ILE A 323 -18.83 -2.33 20.84
N GLU A 324 -19.85 -3.15 21.13
CA GLU A 324 -19.89 -4.04 22.29
C GLU A 324 -19.03 -5.32 22.09
N ASN A 325 -18.52 -5.57 20.88
CA ASN A 325 -17.64 -6.71 20.64
C ASN A 325 -16.22 -6.37 21.08
N ASP A 326 -15.62 -7.24 21.89
CA ASP A 326 -14.22 -7.12 22.30
C ASP A 326 -13.28 -7.43 21.13
N THR A 327 -13.07 -6.43 20.28
CA THR A 327 -12.19 -6.52 19.12
C THR A 327 -10.72 -6.57 19.54
N LEU A 328 -10.36 -5.97 20.68
CA LEU A 328 -8.99 -6.01 21.17
C LEU A 328 -8.60 -7.43 21.54
N ALA A 329 -9.41 -8.14 22.32
CA ALA A 329 -9.14 -9.52 22.71
C ALA A 329 -8.93 -10.47 21.51
N GLU A 330 -9.67 -10.26 20.40
CA GLU A 330 -9.47 -11.03 19.16
C GLU A 330 -8.09 -10.81 18.52
N GLU A 331 -7.46 -9.65 18.75
CA GLU A 331 -6.19 -9.26 18.12
C GLU A 331 -4.99 -9.38 19.09
N LEU A 332 -5.20 -9.53 20.41
CA LEU A 332 -4.12 -9.69 21.41
C LEU A 332 -3.05 -10.73 21.04
N PRO A 333 -3.39 -11.95 20.54
CA PRO A 333 -2.38 -12.92 20.13
C PRO A 333 -1.46 -12.42 18.99
N ARG A 334 -2.04 -11.66 18.04
CA ARG A 334 -1.32 -11.07 16.90
C ARG A 334 -0.40 -9.93 17.37
N LEU A 335 -0.86 -9.12 18.32
CA LEU A 335 -0.11 -8.01 18.91
C LEU A 335 1.02 -8.51 19.81
N TRP A 336 0.78 -9.59 20.56
CA TRP A 336 1.77 -10.30 21.37
C TRP A 336 2.94 -10.79 20.51
N LEU A 337 2.67 -11.51 19.41
CA LEU A 337 3.71 -11.97 18.48
C LEU A 337 4.48 -10.80 17.85
N ALA A 338 3.77 -9.79 17.33
CA ALA A 338 4.40 -8.66 16.63
C ALA A 338 5.06 -7.63 17.56
N ARG A 339 4.90 -7.76 18.88
CA ARG A 339 5.36 -6.79 19.88
C ARG A 339 4.93 -5.36 19.56
N ILE A 340 3.69 -5.19 19.10
CA ILE A 340 3.12 -3.89 18.77
C ILE A 340 2.41 -3.35 20.02
N PRO A 341 2.84 -2.19 20.57
CA PRO A 341 2.34 -1.70 21.84
C PRO A 341 1.10 -0.83 21.72
N ASN A 342 0.83 -0.24 20.55
CA ASN A 342 -0.31 0.65 20.36
C ASN A 342 -1.36 -0.01 19.45
N PHE A 343 -2.64 0.14 19.79
CA PHE A 343 -3.75 -0.36 19.00
C PHE A 343 -4.75 0.76 18.74
N ILE A 344 -5.11 0.95 17.47
CA ILE A 344 -6.11 1.93 17.07
C ILE A 344 -7.39 1.19 16.65
N LEU A 345 -8.49 1.44 17.36
CA LEU A 345 -9.79 0.90 17.04
C LEU A 345 -10.72 2.02 16.55
N ALA A 346 -11.04 1.98 15.26
CA ALA A 346 -11.84 3.00 14.60
C ALA A 346 -13.24 2.47 14.27
N HIS A 347 -14.26 2.99 14.95
CA HIS A 347 -15.65 2.67 14.70
C HIS A 347 -16.30 3.63 13.70
N HIS A 348 -16.98 3.09 12.69
CA HIS A 348 -17.64 3.90 11.67
C HIS A 348 -19.16 3.74 11.64
N THR A 349 -19.83 4.83 11.25
CA THR A 349 -21.21 4.81 10.76
C THR A 349 -21.18 5.09 9.27
N ARG A 350 -21.37 4.04 8.44
CA ARG A 350 -21.37 4.12 6.97
C ARG A 350 -20.15 4.88 6.38
N GLY A 351 -18.94 4.56 6.86
CA GLY A 351 -17.70 5.18 6.38
C GLY A 351 -17.29 6.47 7.08
N THR A 352 -18.13 7.06 7.94
CA THR A 352 -17.74 8.20 8.78
C THR A 352 -17.28 7.71 10.15
N PHE A 353 -16.05 8.08 10.54
CA PHE A 353 -15.40 7.62 11.77
C PHE A 353 -15.43 8.71 12.84
N ASN A 354 -16.39 8.58 13.76
CA ASN A 354 -16.59 9.53 14.86
C ASN A 354 -16.11 8.99 16.21
N ASN A 355 -15.81 7.70 16.30
CA ASN A 355 -15.23 7.09 17.49
C ASN A 355 -13.93 6.38 17.07
N ILE A 356 -12.80 6.96 17.46
CA ILE A 356 -11.47 6.41 17.20
C ILE A 356 -10.77 6.34 18.56
N GLU A 357 -10.48 5.13 19.00
CA GLU A 357 -9.80 4.84 20.25
C GLU A 357 -8.34 4.52 19.95
N ILE A 358 -7.43 5.16 20.67
CA ILE A 358 -5.99 4.88 20.62
C ILE A 358 -5.62 4.37 22.00
N ALA A 359 -5.20 3.11 22.08
CA ALA A 359 -4.86 2.44 23.32
C ALA A 359 -3.40 1.95 23.30
N ASP A 360 -2.72 2.13 24.42
CA ASP A 360 -1.51 1.37 24.74
C ASP A 360 -1.94 0.04 25.35
N VAL A 361 -1.59 -1.06 24.70
CA VAL A 361 -2.08 -2.41 25.01
C VAL A 361 -1.02 -3.30 25.65
N ARG A 362 0.08 -2.71 26.13
CA ARG A 362 1.19 -3.48 26.72
C ARG A 362 0.75 -4.28 27.95
N GLU A 363 -0.10 -3.71 28.79
CA GLU A 363 -0.66 -4.39 29.96
C GLU A 363 -1.62 -5.51 29.52
N ASP A 364 -2.52 -5.24 28.57
CA ASP A 364 -3.45 -6.25 28.03
C ASP A 364 -2.71 -7.45 27.42
N VAL A 365 -1.63 -7.20 26.67
CA VAL A 365 -0.77 -8.24 26.08
C VAL A 365 -0.06 -9.05 27.17
N GLN A 366 0.41 -8.42 28.25
CA GLN A 366 1.03 -9.13 29.36
C GLN A 366 0.03 -10.00 30.12
N ASP A 367 -1.18 -9.51 30.34
CA ASP A 367 -2.22 -10.27 31.02
C ASP A 367 -2.77 -11.40 30.14
N TRP A 368 -2.83 -11.19 28.83
CA TRP A 368 -3.06 -12.26 27.87
C TRP A 368 -1.97 -13.34 27.94
N GLU A 369 -0.69 -12.96 27.94
CA GLU A 369 0.43 -13.92 28.06
C GLU A 369 0.33 -14.74 29.36
N LYS A 370 0.07 -14.09 30.49
CA LYS A 370 -0.10 -14.77 31.79
C LYS A 370 -1.29 -15.74 31.80
N SER A 371 -2.39 -15.39 31.12
CA SER A 371 -3.59 -16.22 31.09
C SER A 371 -3.53 -17.38 30.09
N HIS A 372 -2.59 -17.37 29.13
CA HIS A 372 -2.48 -18.37 28.05
C HIS A 372 -1.23 -19.25 28.15
N GLN A 373 -0.62 -19.40 29.33
CA GLN A 373 0.64 -20.15 29.53
C GLN A 373 0.59 -21.60 29.02
N GLN A 374 -0.54 -22.29 29.13
CA GLN A 374 -0.69 -23.66 28.61
C GLN A 374 -0.60 -23.68 27.08
N ASP A 375 -1.28 -22.74 26.41
CA ASP A 375 -1.23 -22.64 24.95
C ASP A 375 0.16 -22.26 24.46
N LEU A 376 0.85 -21.38 25.19
CA LEU A 376 2.22 -20.97 24.88
C LEU A 376 3.24 -22.11 25.10
N SER A 377 3.05 -22.94 26.13
CA SER A 377 3.82 -24.16 26.32
C SER A 377 3.66 -25.11 25.13
N ARG A 378 2.41 -25.38 24.71
CA ARG A 378 2.13 -26.23 23.53
C ARG A 378 2.70 -25.64 22.24
N LEU A 379 2.62 -24.32 22.08
CA LEU A 379 3.25 -23.63 20.94
C LEU A 379 4.76 -23.87 20.95
N SER A 380 5.42 -23.72 22.10
CA SER A 380 6.85 -23.99 22.24
C SER A 380 7.17 -25.43 21.85
N THR A 381 6.48 -26.42 22.41
CA THR A 381 6.66 -27.84 22.07
C THR A 381 6.48 -28.10 20.57
N LEU A 382 5.46 -27.50 19.96
CA LEU A 382 5.18 -27.63 18.53
C LEU A 382 6.30 -27.02 17.66
N LEU A 383 6.81 -25.84 18.02
CA LEU A 383 7.91 -25.19 17.30
C LEU A 383 9.18 -26.04 17.35
N HIS A 384 9.55 -26.55 18.52
CA HIS A 384 10.72 -27.43 18.68
C HIS A 384 10.58 -28.71 17.86
N ARG A 385 9.38 -29.33 17.87
CA ARG A 385 9.12 -30.54 17.10
C ARG A 385 9.26 -30.28 15.60
N ILE A 386 8.66 -29.20 15.09
CA ILE A 386 8.78 -28.85 13.67
C ILE A 386 10.24 -28.54 13.29
N ILE A 387 10.97 -27.78 14.12
CA ILE A 387 12.38 -27.44 13.88
C ILE A 387 13.24 -28.70 13.88
N ALA A 388 13.09 -29.58 14.86
CA ALA A 388 13.81 -30.85 14.93
C ALA A 388 13.55 -31.72 13.69
N THR A 389 12.28 -31.89 13.30
CA THR A 389 11.92 -32.62 12.08
C THR A 389 12.52 -31.97 10.82
N ALA A 390 12.53 -30.63 10.74
CA ALA A 390 13.11 -29.92 9.60
C ALA A 390 14.63 -30.10 9.49
N LEU A 391 15.35 -30.04 10.62
CA LEU A 391 16.80 -30.24 10.67
C LEU A 391 17.18 -31.70 10.40
N GLU A 392 16.45 -32.68 10.95
CA GLU A 392 16.66 -34.11 10.64
C GLU A 392 16.45 -34.40 9.15
N LYS A 393 15.55 -33.64 8.51
CA LYS A 393 15.18 -33.78 7.10
C LYS A 393 15.73 -32.66 6.23
N GLU A 394 16.88 -32.05 6.55
CA GLU A 394 17.41 -30.87 5.83
C GLU A 394 17.47 -31.07 4.28
N GLY A 395 17.78 -32.29 3.81
CA GLY A 395 17.79 -32.62 2.38
C GLY A 395 16.40 -32.79 1.73
N THR A 396 15.33 -32.69 2.50
CA THR A 396 13.94 -32.81 2.05
C THR A 396 13.22 -31.49 2.21
N LEU A 397 12.69 -30.96 1.10
CA LEU A 397 11.84 -29.78 1.15
C LEU A 397 10.53 -30.14 1.85
N LEU A 398 10.14 -29.36 2.87
CA LEU A 398 8.98 -29.66 3.71
C LEU A 398 7.83 -28.66 3.52
N GLU A 399 6.64 -29.14 3.81
CA GLU A 399 5.42 -28.37 3.86
C GLU A 399 4.58 -28.76 5.06
N ILE A 400 4.05 -27.77 5.78
CA ILE A 400 3.08 -27.95 6.84
C ILE A 400 1.69 -27.65 6.30
N VAL A 401 0.75 -28.56 6.54
CA VAL A 401 -0.63 -28.47 6.08
C VAL A 401 -1.57 -28.68 7.26
N LYS A 402 -2.54 -27.76 7.40
CA LYS A 402 -3.67 -27.93 8.30
C LYS A 402 -4.95 -27.90 7.47
N SER A 403 -5.69 -29.01 7.44
CA SER A 403 -7.04 -29.09 6.86
C SER A 403 -8.14 -28.78 7.87
N GLN A 404 -9.31 -28.29 7.44
CA GLN A 404 -10.42 -28.02 8.34
C GLN A 404 -10.83 -29.27 9.14
N GLY A 405 -10.92 -29.16 10.46
CA GLY A 405 -11.20 -30.22 11.42
C GLY A 405 -10.09 -31.27 11.56
N GLY A 406 -9.01 -31.16 10.81
CA GLY A 406 -7.93 -32.14 10.75
C GLY A 406 -6.73 -31.82 11.64
N PRO A 407 -5.80 -32.78 11.80
CA PRO A 407 -4.54 -32.56 12.48
C PRO A 407 -3.61 -31.64 11.68
N LEU A 408 -2.46 -31.33 12.27
CA LEU A 408 -1.35 -30.71 11.55
C LEU A 408 -0.54 -31.81 10.87
N GLU A 409 -0.24 -31.66 9.59
CA GLU A 409 0.53 -32.62 8.80
C GLU A 409 1.84 -31.98 8.34
N ILE A 410 2.96 -32.68 8.54
CA ILE A 410 4.23 -32.38 7.86
C ILE A 410 4.31 -33.30 6.65
N ARG A 411 4.53 -32.71 5.48
CA ARG A 411 4.51 -33.39 4.18
C ARG A 411 5.74 -33.01 3.36
N LYS A 412 6.11 -33.86 2.41
CA LYS A 412 7.12 -33.51 1.41
C LYS A 412 6.58 -32.41 0.51
N ARG A 413 7.34 -31.33 0.35
CA ARG A 413 6.98 -30.22 -0.54
C ARG A 413 7.09 -30.66 -1.99
N LEU A 414 6.09 -30.30 -2.78
CA LEU A 414 6.11 -30.47 -4.23
C LEU A 414 6.75 -29.26 -4.93
N PRO A 415 7.31 -29.41 -6.15
CA PRO A 415 8.02 -28.34 -6.85
C PRO A 415 7.18 -27.09 -7.19
N ASP A 416 5.86 -27.20 -7.17
CA ASP A 416 4.91 -26.11 -7.47
C ASP A 416 4.98 -24.94 -6.47
N ALA A 417 5.50 -25.19 -5.27
CA ALA A 417 5.61 -24.19 -4.22
C ALA A 417 6.65 -23.09 -4.50
N GLY A 418 7.54 -23.30 -5.47
CA GLY A 418 8.70 -22.42 -5.70
C GLY A 418 9.76 -22.52 -4.60
N VAL A 419 10.62 -21.50 -4.52
CA VAL A 419 11.70 -21.37 -3.53
C VAL A 419 11.60 -20.01 -2.83
N ALA A 420 11.90 -19.95 -1.53
CA ALA A 420 11.67 -18.73 -0.75
C ALA A 420 12.59 -17.55 -1.12
N PHE A 421 13.78 -17.84 -1.64
CA PHE A 421 14.83 -16.88 -2.03
C PHE A 421 15.71 -17.49 -3.12
N SER A 422 16.43 -16.64 -3.85
CA SER A 422 17.41 -17.07 -4.85
C SER A 422 18.64 -17.74 -4.21
N ASP A 423 19.31 -18.64 -4.92
CA ASP A 423 20.52 -19.33 -4.43
C ASP A 423 21.60 -18.32 -3.98
N LYS A 424 21.78 -17.24 -4.75
CA LYS A 424 22.69 -16.15 -4.40
C LYS A 424 22.37 -15.50 -3.06
N VAL A 425 21.09 -15.31 -2.73
CA VAL A 425 20.69 -14.74 -1.44
C VAL A 425 20.79 -15.79 -0.34
N LYS A 426 20.49 -17.06 -0.62
CA LYS A 426 20.70 -18.19 0.29
C LYS A 426 22.16 -18.25 0.76
N ASP A 427 23.11 -18.19 -0.15
CA ASP A 427 24.54 -18.28 0.15
C ASP A 427 25.01 -17.11 1.03
N LYS A 428 24.58 -15.89 0.68
CA LYS A 428 24.86 -14.70 1.48
C LYS A 428 24.24 -14.79 2.87
N TRP A 429 23.04 -15.32 2.97
CA TRP A 429 22.35 -15.50 4.24
C TRP A 429 23.04 -16.55 5.11
N LEU A 430 23.46 -17.67 4.52
CA LEU A 430 24.25 -18.69 5.21
C LEU A 430 25.56 -18.14 5.76
N GLN A 431 26.27 -17.34 4.94
CA GLN A 431 27.49 -16.66 5.37
C GLN A 431 27.21 -15.66 6.49
N TRP A 432 26.15 -14.87 6.35
CA TRP A 432 25.75 -13.89 7.36
C TRP A 432 25.35 -14.55 8.69
N LEU A 433 24.76 -15.75 8.68
CA LEU A 433 24.47 -16.51 9.89
C LEU A 433 25.73 -17.03 10.60
N GLY A 434 26.93 -16.86 10.02
CA GLY A 434 28.20 -17.25 10.63
C GLY A 434 28.47 -18.77 10.59
N HIS A 435 27.85 -19.49 9.64
CA HIS A 435 27.97 -20.95 9.52
C HIS A 435 28.96 -21.41 8.42
N SER A 436 29.96 -20.60 8.08
CA SER A 436 30.90 -20.93 6.99
C SER A 436 32.02 -21.90 7.37
N ASP A 437 32.18 -22.25 8.65
CA ASP A 437 33.37 -22.98 9.11
C ASP A 437 32.97 -24.30 9.80
N ASP A 438 32.42 -25.24 9.03
CA ASP A 438 32.32 -26.68 9.40
C ASP A 438 32.30 -27.56 8.12
N VAL A 439 32.92 -27.11 7.02
CA VAL A 439 33.35 -28.04 5.97
C VAL A 439 34.73 -28.52 6.40
N GLU A 440 34.79 -29.74 6.93
CA GLU A 440 36.03 -30.44 7.18
C GLU A 440 36.86 -30.43 5.88
N GLU A 441 37.88 -29.56 5.82
CA GLU A 441 38.93 -29.67 4.83
C GLU A 441 39.64 -31.00 5.11
N ALA A 442 39.42 -31.97 4.22
CA ALA A 442 40.21 -33.17 4.17
C ALA A 442 41.68 -32.78 3.95
N ASP A 443 42.44 -32.98 5.02
CA ASP A 443 43.89 -32.95 5.12
C ASP A 443 44.53 -33.65 3.90
N ASP A 444 45.26 -32.90 3.07
CA ASP A 444 46.36 -33.46 2.29
C ASP A 444 47.57 -32.53 2.29
N SER A 445 48.46 -32.82 3.23
CA SER A 445 49.81 -32.32 3.31
C SER A 445 50.64 -32.70 2.07
N GLY A 446 50.91 -31.75 1.18
CA GLY A 446 51.69 -31.99 -0.05
C GLY A 446 52.66 -30.88 -0.44
N LYS A 447 53.82 -30.85 0.23
CA LYS A 447 55.09 -30.16 -0.09
C LYS A 447 55.20 -29.36 -1.41
N SER A 448 55.58 -28.10 -1.24
CA SER A 448 56.28 -27.25 -2.21
C SER A 448 57.59 -27.88 -2.73
N CYS A 449 57.71 -27.95 -4.06
CA CYS A 449 58.99 -27.76 -4.75
C CYS A 449 58.74 -27.18 -6.16
N GLY A 450 59.59 -26.22 -6.55
CA GLY A 450 59.46 -25.46 -7.78
C GLY A 450 60.06 -26.14 -9.01
N ASP A 451 59.57 -25.66 -10.16
CA ASP A 451 60.23 -25.42 -11.45
C ASP A 451 61.26 -26.45 -11.98
N CYS A 452 60.90 -27.20 -13.03
CA CYS A 452 61.42 -26.96 -14.40
C CYS A 452 61.05 -28.08 -15.40
N GLY A 453 60.62 -27.69 -16.61
CA GLY A 453 61.14 -28.25 -17.87
C GLY A 453 60.48 -29.45 -18.56
N ARG A 454 59.77 -29.16 -19.66
CA ARG A 454 59.73 -29.86 -20.98
C ARG A 454 59.59 -31.40 -21.06
N GLY A 455 58.47 -31.81 -21.68
CA GLY A 455 58.50 -32.63 -22.90
C GLY A 455 57.83 -34.02 -22.86
N SER A 456 57.00 -34.26 -23.89
CA SER A 456 56.63 -35.54 -24.52
C SER A 456 55.35 -36.26 -24.06
N ASP A 457 54.33 -36.09 -24.91
CA ASP A 457 53.29 -37.02 -25.40
C ASP A 457 53.17 -38.42 -24.79
N SER A 458 51.95 -38.76 -24.32
CA SER A 458 51.27 -40.02 -24.64
C SER A 458 49.80 -39.97 -24.20
N ASP A 459 48.92 -40.29 -25.15
CA ASP A 459 47.47 -40.37 -25.04
C ASP A 459 46.95 -41.38 -23.99
N SER A 460 45.83 -41.04 -23.33
CA SER A 460 44.70 -41.96 -23.13
C SER A 460 43.43 -41.20 -22.68
N ASP A 461 42.42 -41.29 -23.54
CA ASP A 461 41.04 -40.81 -23.52
C ASP A 461 40.32 -40.61 -22.16
N ALA A 462 39.64 -39.47 -22.05
CA ALA A 462 38.17 -39.38 -21.87
C ALA A 462 37.72 -37.91 -22.00
N GLY A 463 37.50 -37.50 -23.24
CA GLY A 463 36.96 -36.19 -23.60
C GLY A 463 35.44 -36.16 -23.60
N ASP A 464 34.94 -35.03 -23.11
CA ASP A 464 33.58 -34.52 -23.14
C ASP A 464 33.01 -34.37 -24.57
N PHE A 465 31.69 -34.21 -24.60
CA PHE A 465 30.82 -33.53 -25.56
C PHE A 465 29.78 -34.39 -26.31
N THR A 466 28.52 -34.08 -26.01
CA THR A 466 27.33 -34.20 -26.88
C THR A 466 26.83 -35.61 -27.22
N ALA A 467 25.83 -36.08 -26.47
CA ALA A 467 24.83 -37.00 -27.00
C ALA A 467 23.48 -36.79 -26.31
N CYS A 468 22.52 -36.26 -27.08
CA CYS A 468 21.11 -36.30 -26.78
C CYS A 468 20.63 -37.77 -26.72
N ASN A 469 19.77 -38.10 -25.75
CA ASN A 469 18.93 -39.29 -25.78
C ASN A 469 17.44 -38.90 -25.87
N GLU A 470 16.65 -39.80 -26.43
CA GLU A 470 15.39 -39.58 -27.16
C GLU A 470 14.12 -39.26 -26.31
N GLU A 471 14.23 -38.63 -25.14
CA GLU A 471 13.03 -38.35 -24.30
C GLU A 471 12.88 -36.89 -23.81
N CYS A 472 13.65 -35.96 -24.38
CA CYS A 472 13.50 -34.53 -24.07
C CYS A 472 12.65 -33.79 -25.12
N GLY A 473 11.34 -33.66 -24.87
CA GLY A 473 10.40 -32.91 -25.71
C GLY A 473 9.81 -31.70 -24.99
N TYR A 474 10.53 -30.57 -24.97
CA TYR A 474 9.98 -29.27 -24.56
C TYR A 474 10.25 -28.22 -25.66
N CYS A 475 9.26 -27.94 -26.51
CA CYS A 475 8.75 -26.59 -26.83
C CYS A 475 7.87 -26.54 -28.11
N GLY A 476 6.63 -26.06 -27.92
CA GLY A 476 5.97 -25.10 -28.82
C GLY A 476 5.44 -25.54 -30.19
N VAL A 477 4.10 -25.49 -30.33
CA VAL A 477 3.31 -24.81 -31.38
C VAL A 477 2.14 -25.66 -31.91
N SER A 478 0.97 -25.02 -31.83
CA SER A 478 -0.39 -25.34 -32.28
C SER A 478 -0.58 -26.21 -33.53
N ARG A 479 -1.64 -27.05 -33.54
CA ARG A 479 -2.81 -26.92 -34.45
C ARG A 479 -3.98 -27.85 -34.12
N LYS A 480 -5.16 -27.38 -34.56
CA LYS A 480 -6.55 -27.86 -34.44
C LYS A 480 -6.80 -29.27 -34.99
N SER A 481 -7.80 -29.97 -34.44
CA SER A 481 -9.06 -30.46 -35.08
C SER A 481 -9.55 -31.77 -34.45
N THR A 482 -10.72 -31.79 -33.78
CA THR A 482 -12.05 -32.29 -34.24
C THR A 482 -12.40 -33.71 -33.79
N ALA A 483 -13.58 -33.82 -33.14
CA ALA A 483 -14.62 -34.89 -33.24
C ALA A 483 -14.21 -36.34 -32.90
N ALA A 484 -15.06 -37.25 -32.39
CA ALA A 484 -16.40 -37.28 -31.82
C ALA A 484 -16.65 -38.75 -31.35
N SER A 485 -17.53 -38.93 -30.35
CA SER A 485 -18.24 -40.15 -29.86
C SER A 485 -17.36 -41.37 -29.50
N TRP A 486 -17.68 -42.22 -28.52
CA TRP A 486 -18.87 -43.02 -28.21
C TRP A 486 -18.93 -43.23 -26.66
N MET A 487 -20.08 -43.05 -25.96
CA MET A 487 -21.11 -44.07 -25.61
C MET A 487 -20.52 -45.39 -25.05
N ASN A 488 -20.99 -46.03 -23.97
CA ASN A 488 -22.10 -45.86 -23.01
C ASN A 488 -21.93 -46.91 -21.88
N ASP A 489 -22.89 -46.95 -20.96
CA ASP A 489 -23.25 -47.98 -19.96
C ASP A 489 -22.64 -47.84 -18.55
N GLU A 490 -23.39 -47.44 -17.52
CA GLU A 490 -24.61 -47.97 -16.85
C GLU A 490 -24.28 -48.82 -15.61
N ALA A 491 -24.75 -48.36 -14.44
CA ALA A 491 -25.69 -49.08 -13.55
C ALA A 491 -25.52 -48.71 -12.07
N THR A 492 -26.37 -47.78 -11.65
CA THR A 492 -27.26 -47.82 -10.47
C THR A 492 -27.02 -48.88 -9.39
N ARG A 493 -26.88 -48.43 -8.12
CA ARG A 493 -27.63 -49.05 -7.00
C ARG A 493 -27.79 -48.13 -5.79
N THR A 494 -29.04 -47.79 -5.55
CA THR A 494 -29.60 -47.15 -4.36
C THR A 494 -29.79 -48.21 -3.26
N ALA A 495 -29.45 -47.90 -2.00
CA ALA A 495 -29.98 -48.61 -0.84
C ALA A 495 -30.24 -47.62 0.30
N ARG A 496 -31.53 -47.43 0.60
CA ARG A 496 -32.05 -46.87 1.85
C ARG A 496 -31.98 -47.95 2.92
N ILE A 497 -31.56 -47.59 4.12
CA ILE A 497 -32.02 -48.24 5.36
C ILE A 497 -32.48 -47.13 6.31
N SER A 498 -33.60 -47.41 6.96
CA SER A 498 -34.35 -46.52 7.82
C SER A 498 -34.72 -47.24 9.12
N VAL A 499 -34.80 -46.44 10.19
CA VAL A 499 -35.58 -46.62 11.44
C VAL A 499 -34.97 -47.45 12.58
N PHE A 500 -34.92 -46.84 13.78
CA PHE A 500 -35.48 -47.22 15.10
C PHE A 500 -34.75 -46.39 16.19
N THR A 501 -35.29 -45.24 16.63
CA THR A 501 -36.11 -45.01 17.85
C THR A 501 -35.50 -45.54 19.15
N ASP A 502 -35.19 -44.66 20.11
CA ASP A 502 -35.94 -44.54 21.38
C ASP A 502 -35.38 -43.44 22.32
N PHE A 503 -36.32 -42.78 22.99
CA PHE A 503 -36.21 -41.80 24.09
C PHE A 503 -36.02 -42.52 25.44
N PRO A 504 -35.52 -41.88 26.53
CA PRO A 504 -36.44 -41.15 27.41
C PRO A 504 -35.89 -39.87 28.09
N VAL A 505 -36.87 -39.17 28.66
CA VAL A 505 -36.90 -37.89 29.37
C VAL A 505 -36.68 -38.10 30.89
N SER A 506 -35.97 -37.19 31.56
CA SER A 506 -36.26 -36.66 32.92
C SER A 506 -35.41 -35.38 33.11
N SER A 507 -35.88 -34.16 33.42
CA SER A 507 -36.81 -33.56 34.40
C SER A 507 -36.17 -33.24 35.77
N SER A 508 -35.99 -31.93 36.04
CA SER A 508 -36.08 -31.16 37.33
C SER A 508 -35.27 -29.87 37.14
N VAL A 509 -35.78 -28.62 37.04
CA VAL A 509 -36.75 -27.80 37.80
C VAL A 509 -36.24 -27.34 39.18
N ASP A 510 -36.09 -26.01 39.28
CA ASP A 510 -36.12 -25.07 40.41
C ASP A 510 -35.03 -25.07 41.51
N PHE A 511 -34.30 -23.94 41.59
CA PHE A 511 -34.20 -23.19 42.85
C PHE A 511 -33.95 -21.68 42.62
N VAL A 512 -34.87 -20.86 43.14
CA VAL A 512 -34.79 -19.39 43.27
C VAL A 512 -34.87 -19.07 44.77
N TRP A 513 -33.94 -18.26 45.31
CA TRP A 513 -34.17 -17.14 46.27
C TRP A 513 -32.81 -16.49 46.64
N LYS A 514 -32.49 -15.24 46.25
CA LYS A 514 -32.72 -13.93 46.92
C LYS A 514 -32.14 -13.76 48.33
N ILE A 515 -31.31 -12.71 48.51
CA ILE A 515 -31.11 -11.75 49.64
C ILE A 515 -29.87 -10.91 49.22
N CYS A 516 -29.79 -9.57 49.24
CA CYS A 516 -30.63 -8.51 49.79
C CYS A 516 -30.44 -7.20 49.00
N ALA A 517 -31.49 -6.39 48.94
CA ALA A 517 -31.48 -4.99 48.52
C ALA A 517 -31.51 -4.07 49.76
N LYS A 518 -31.29 -2.76 49.52
CA LYS A 518 -31.40 -1.55 50.39
C LYS A 518 -30.03 -0.98 50.80
N SER A 519 -29.76 0.33 50.74
CA SER A 519 -30.67 1.48 50.77
C SER A 519 -29.95 2.82 50.47
N LEU A 520 -30.70 3.75 49.86
CA LEU A 520 -30.83 5.19 50.22
C LEU A 520 -29.66 6.18 50.05
N GLN A 521 -29.82 7.09 49.07
CA GLN A 521 -29.66 8.56 49.24
C GLN A 521 -30.75 9.10 50.23
N PRO A 522 -30.78 10.38 50.72
CA PRO A 522 -30.11 11.62 50.26
C PRO A 522 -29.69 12.64 51.37
N SER A 523 -29.02 13.74 50.96
CA SER A 523 -29.01 15.13 51.51
C SER A 523 -27.64 15.77 51.22
N GLY A 524 -27.43 17.05 50.93
CA GLY A 524 -28.27 18.25 50.90
C GLY A 524 -27.31 19.46 50.97
N ALA A 525 -27.41 20.35 49.97
CA ALA A 525 -27.07 21.79 49.93
C ALA A 525 -25.84 22.37 50.69
N PHE A 526 -24.99 23.12 49.96
CA PHE A 526 -24.56 24.47 50.38
C PHE A 526 -24.29 25.39 49.15
N ASN A 527 -24.85 26.60 49.25
CA ASN A 527 -24.78 27.72 48.30
C ASN A 527 -23.39 28.38 48.26
N HIS A 528 -23.01 28.99 47.13
CA HIS A 528 -22.74 30.44 47.09
C HIS A 528 -22.70 31.01 45.66
N LEU A 529 -23.51 32.06 45.49
CA LEU A 529 -23.63 33.00 44.37
C LEU A 529 -22.60 34.15 44.50
N VAL A 530 -22.03 34.61 43.37
CA VAL A 530 -21.67 36.03 43.07
C VAL A 530 -21.73 36.21 41.53
N LYS A 531 -22.81 36.73 40.94
CA LYS A 531 -23.14 38.13 40.56
C LYS A 531 -22.19 38.85 39.57
N ILE A 532 -22.78 39.15 38.39
CA ILE A 532 -22.41 40.10 37.33
C ILE A 532 -22.72 41.56 37.77
N PRO A 533 -22.08 42.59 37.18
CA PRO A 533 -22.77 43.53 36.25
C PRO A 533 -21.86 43.88 35.03
N LYS A 534 -22.25 43.97 33.74
CA LYS A 534 -23.26 44.69 32.92
C LYS A 534 -23.07 46.22 32.75
N GLN A 535 -23.17 46.63 31.46
CA GLN A 535 -23.36 47.97 30.83
C GLN A 535 -22.08 48.65 30.28
N LEU A 536 -22.03 49.32 29.11
CA LEU A 536 -23.02 50.06 28.29
C LEU A 536 -22.47 50.22 26.83
N THR A 537 -23.14 49.78 25.76
CA THR A 537 -23.89 50.54 24.71
C THR A 537 -23.20 51.73 24.02
N MET A 538 -22.98 51.70 22.69
CA MET A 538 -23.66 52.54 21.65
C MET A 538 -23.04 52.43 20.23
N ALA A 539 -23.91 52.57 19.23
CA ALA A 539 -23.69 52.53 17.79
C ALA A 539 -23.44 53.92 17.16
N ILE A 540 -22.99 53.98 15.89
CA ILE A 540 -23.18 54.99 14.79
C ILE A 540 -22.27 54.51 13.63
N SER A 541 -22.74 53.93 12.51
CA SER A 541 -23.35 54.45 11.25
C SER A 541 -22.47 55.25 10.26
N CYS A 542 -22.39 54.71 9.03
CA CYS A 542 -22.31 55.33 7.68
C CYS A 542 -21.08 56.15 7.19
N HIS A 543 -20.27 55.53 6.31
CA HIS A 543 -20.12 55.76 4.84
C HIS A 543 -19.67 57.15 4.27
N PRO A 544 -19.19 57.25 3.00
CA PRO A 544 -17.79 57.53 2.63
C PRO A 544 -17.61 58.78 1.73
N ILE A 545 -16.37 59.23 1.48
CA ILE A 545 -16.07 60.30 0.48
C ILE A 545 -14.71 60.08 -0.23
N LEU A 546 -14.82 59.81 -1.54
CA LEU A 546 -14.09 60.32 -2.74
C LEU A 546 -12.54 60.41 -2.84
N ALA A 547 -12.06 59.94 -3.99
CA ALA A 547 -10.71 59.97 -4.61
C ALA A 547 -10.35 61.36 -5.23
N PRO A 548 -9.39 61.55 -6.19
CA PRO A 548 -8.15 60.83 -6.63
C PRO A 548 -6.95 61.84 -6.80
N ILE A 549 -5.85 61.46 -7.52
CA ILE A 549 -4.83 62.25 -8.30
C ILE A 549 -3.44 61.57 -8.13
N GLU A 550 -2.93 60.78 -9.09
CA GLU A 550 -2.18 61.08 -10.35
C GLU A 550 -0.64 61.22 -10.22
N LEU A 551 0.04 60.25 -10.86
CA LEU A 551 1.22 60.30 -11.74
C LEU A 551 2.45 61.18 -11.42
N GLY A 552 3.61 60.51 -11.37
CA GLY A 552 4.93 61.12 -11.60
C GLY A 552 6.07 60.10 -11.62
N GLN A 553 6.43 59.62 -12.81
CA GLN A 553 7.64 58.82 -13.08
C GLN A 553 8.92 59.61 -12.78
N LYS A 554 9.94 58.93 -12.23
CA LYS A 554 11.34 59.21 -12.55
C LYS A 554 12.14 57.92 -12.64
N VAL A 555 12.80 57.80 -13.78
CA VAL A 555 13.72 56.74 -14.21
C VAL A 555 15.04 56.90 -13.47
N ASP A 556 15.62 55.80 -12.99
CA ASP A 556 17.08 55.62 -12.92
C ASP A 556 17.40 54.14 -13.13
N ALA A 557 18.41 53.91 -13.97
CA ALA A 557 18.78 52.63 -14.56
C ALA A 557 19.95 51.96 -13.83
N ASN A 558 20.04 50.65 -14.05
CA ASN A 558 21.15 49.72 -13.82
C ASN A 558 21.35 49.13 -12.42
N SER A 559 20.87 47.91 -12.24
CA SER A 559 21.77 46.79 -11.92
C SER A 559 21.22 45.47 -12.45
N ASN A 560 22.05 44.77 -13.24
CA ASN A 560 21.84 43.42 -13.73
C ASN A 560 21.54 42.45 -12.57
N THR A 561 20.33 41.91 -12.55
CA THR A 561 19.97 40.68 -11.86
C THR A 561 19.04 39.91 -12.79
N ALA A 562 19.39 38.66 -13.07
CA ALA A 562 18.60 37.75 -13.90
C ALA A 562 17.15 37.72 -13.37
N GLU A 563 16.21 38.10 -14.23
CA GLU A 563 14.79 38.24 -13.93
C GLU A 563 14.16 36.89 -13.58
N MET A 564 13.59 36.82 -12.38
CA MET A 564 12.49 35.91 -12.09
C MET A 564 11.29 36.37 -12.93
N ALA A 565 10.82 35.52 -13.85
CA ALA A 565 9.69 35.82 -14.71
C ALA A 565 8.44 36.20 -13.90
N THR A 566 8.06 37.48 -13.98
CA THR A 566 6.81 38.03 -13.50
C THR A 566 5.64 37.41 -14.28
N PHE A 567 4.64 36.86 -13.58
CA PHE A 567 3.41 36.36 -14.19
C PHE A 567 2.72 37.49 -14.96
N GLN A 568 2.86 37.47 -16.29
CA GLN A 568 2.12 38.31 -17.23
C GLN A 568 0.63 37.95 -17.23
N ASP A 569 -0.23 38.86 -17.69
CA ASP A 569 -1.67 38.62 -17.85
C ASP A 569 -1.88 37.45 -18.83
N HIS A 570 -2.35 36.30 -18.31
CA HIS A 570 -2.46 35.07 -19.09
C HIS A 570 -3.51 35.20 -20.21
N GLU A 571 -4.52 36.06 -20.04
CA GLU A 571 -5.50 36.35 -21.08
C GLU A 571 -4.85 37.12 -22.23
N GLU A 572 -4.03 38.15 -21.92
CA GLU A 572 -3.32 38.92 -22.94
C GLU A 572 -2.34 38.04 -23.75
N ILE A 573 -1.61 37.13 -23.08
CA ILE A 573 -0.72 36.17 -23.74
C ILE A 573 -1.49 35.29 -24.73
N LEU A 574 -2.61 34.72 -24.28
CA LEU A 574 -3.45 33.86 -25.11
C LEU A 574 -3.97 34.64 -26.34
N GLU A 575 -4.54 35.83 -26.13
CA GLU A 575 -5.11 36.64 -27.21
C GLU A 575 -4.06 37.13 -28.20
N ALA A 576 -2.84 37.45 -27.74
CA ALA A 576 -1.71 37.77 -28.61
C ALA A 576 -1.33 36.54 -29.46
N ALA A 577 -1.23 35.36 -28.86
CA ALA A 577 -0.90 34.12 -29.57
C ALA A 577 -1.96 33.76 -30.63
N PHE A 578 -3.25 33.98 -30.37
CA PHE A 578 -4.33 33.77 -31.34
C PHE A 578 -4.29 34.74 -32.54
N LYS A 579 -3.75 35.95 -32.36
CA LYS A 579 -3.62 36.97 -33.42
C LYS A 579 -2.38 36.75 -34.29
N ASP A 580 -1.38 36.02 -33.82
CA ASP A 580 -0.16 35.76 -34.57
C ASP A 580 -0.42 34.79 -35.74
N PRO A 581 -0.18 35.19 -37.00
CA PRO A 581 -0.39 34.33 -38.17
C PRO A 581 0.60 33.17 -38.28
N ASN A 582 1.66 33.15 -37.46
CA ASN A 582 2.62 32.04 -37.40
C ASN A 582 2.20 30.95 -36.43
N ASN A 583 1.14 31.16 -35.65
CA ASN A 583 0.60 30.17 -34.74
C ASN A 583 -0.58 29.43 -35.37
N THR A 584 -0.94 28.29 -34.79
CA THR A 584 -2.08 27.48 -35.24
C THR A 584 -3.23 27.57 -34.24
N PRO A 585 -4.24 28.43 -34.49
CA PRO A 585 -5.41 28.54 -33.64
C PRO A 585 -6.42 27.42 -33.94
N ILE A 586 -7.00 26.89 -32.87
CA ILE A 586 -8.02 25.84 -32.88
C ILE A 586 -9.13 26.27 -31.93
N ILE A 587 -10.31 26.53 -32.48
CA ILE A 587 -11.50 26.94 -31.74
C ILE A 587 -12.52 25.82 -31.87
N PHE A 588 -13.01 25.34 -30.74
CA PHE A 588 -14.08 24.36 -30.71
C PHE A 588 -15.42 25.06 -30.59
N GLU A 589 -16.44 24.50 -31.25
CA GLU A 589 -17.82 24.91 -31.01
C GLU A 589 -18.20 24.64 -29.53
N PRO A 590 -18.84 25.60 -28.85
CA PRO A 590 -19.30 25.41 -27.47
C PRO A 590 -20.16 24.15 -27.33
N SER A 591 -19.73 23.23 -26.46
CA SER A 591 -20.40 21.94 -26.28
C SER A 591 -21.43 22.01 -25.15
N ASN A 592 -22.72 21.89 -25.49
CA ASN A 592 -23.79 21.75 -24.49
C ASN A 592 -23.80 20.34 -23.90
N VAL A 593 -23.36 20.22 -22.65
CA VAL A 593 -23.14 18.91 -22.01
C VAL A 593 -24.45 18.12 -21.90
N ASN A 594 -25.54 18.78 -21.53
CA ASN A 594 -26.85 18.13 -21.37
C ASN A 594 -27.44 17.64 -22.69
N GLN A 595 -27.25 18.38 -23.79
CA GLN A 595 -27.72 17.94 -25.11
C GLN A 595 -26.95 16.70 -25.59
N VAL A 596 -25.64 16.64 -25.35
CA VAL A 596 -24.83 15.46 -25.70
C VAL A 596 -25.22 14.25 -24.85
N ILE A 597 -25.46 14.42 -23.54
CA ILE A 597 -25.95 13.34 -22.66
C ILE A 597 -27.30 12.80 -23.15
N LYS A 598 -28.22 13.69 -23.52
CA LYS A 598 -29.57 13.32 -24.03
C LYS A 598 -29.56 12.78 -25.46
N SER A 599 -28.41 12.80 -26.13
CA SER A 599 -28.27 12.23 -27.47
C SER A 599 -28.42 10.72 -27.45
N ARG A 600 -28.67 10.11 -28.63
CA ARG A 600 -28.75 8.65 -28.78
C ARG A 600 -27.46 7.89 -28.49
N HIS A 601 -26.35 8.60 -28.26
CA HIS A 601 -25.01 8.04 -28.07
C HIS A 601 -24.73 7.60 -26.63
N TYR A 602 -25.61 7.94 -25.68
CA TYR A 602 -25.46 7.54 -24.29
C TYR A 602 -26.66 6.75 -23.76
N ASP A 603 -26.36 5.81 -22.88
CA ASP A 603 -27.27 5.28 -21.89
C ASP A 603 -26.97 5.94 -20.54
N ALA A 604 -27.76 6.96 -20.21
CA ALA A 604 -27.59 7.80 -19.04
C ALA A 604 -28.74 7.59 -18.05
N ASP A 605 -28.52 7.94 -16.77
CA ASP A 605 -29.61 7.98 -15.80
C ASP A 605 -30.73 8.93 -16.28
N PRO A 606 -32.02 8.55 -16.19
CA PRO A 606 -33.13 9.36 -16.70
C PRO A 606 -33.26 10.73 -16.01
N ASP A 607 -32.76 10.84 -14.77
CA ASP A 607 -32.75 12.07 -13.97
C ASP A 607 -31.40 12.80 -14.02
N LEU A 608 -30.45 12.36 -14.86
CA LEU A 608 -29.16 13.01 -15.00
C LEU A 608 -29.33 14.39 -15.63
N HIS A 609 -29.06 15.40 -14.81
CA HIS A 609 -28.96 16.79 -15.22
C HIS A 609 -27.61 17.34 -14.77
N TYR A 610 -26.84 17.86 -15.71
CA TYR A 610 -25.52 18.41 -15.49
C TYR A 610 -25.62 19.93 -15.41
N SER A 611 -25.32 20.52 -14.25
CA SER A 611 -25.50 21.96 -14.04
C SER A 611 -24.25 22.76 -14.43
N LYS A 612 -24.40 24.07 -14.66
CA LYS A 612 -23.25 24.96 -14.91
C LYS A 612 -22.27 24.97 -13.75
N THR A 613 -22.78 25.02 -12.52
CA THR A 613 -21.96 24.91 -11.31
C THR A 613 -21.16 23.60 -11.28
N GLN A 614 -21.76 22.47 -11.67
CA GLN A 614 -21.07 21.17 -11.75
C GLN A 614 -20.01 21.13 -12.86
N LEU A 615 -20.30 21.74 -14.02
CA LEU A 615 -19.34 21.86 -15.10
C LEU A 615 -18.12 22.71 -14.67
N TRP A 616 -18.35 23.80 -13.93
CA TRP A 616 -17.26 24.60 -13.38
C TRP A 616 -16.44 23.85 -12.32
N ASP A 617 -17.10 23.17 -11.37
CA ASP A 617 -16.42 22.32 -10.36
C ASP A 617 -15.55 21.24 -11.03
N MET A 618 -16.03 20.66 -12.13
CA MET A 618 -15.24 19.72 -12.94
C MET A 618 -14.00 20.39 -13.55
N GLU A 619 -14.14 21.56 -14.19
CA GLU A 619 -13.01 22.28 -14.79
C GLU A 619 -11.93 22.60 -13.74
N VAL A 620 -12.34 23.07 -12.56
CA VAL A 620 -11.44 23.36 -11.42
C VAL A 620 -10.73 22.09 -10.94
N LYS A 621 -11.44 20.98 -10.74
CA LYS A 621 -10.84 19.70 -10.31
C LYS A 621 -9.90 19.13 -11.36
N LYS A 622 -10.23 19.27 -12.65
CA LYS A 622 -9.38 18.86 -13.78
C LYS A 622 -8.10 19.70 -13.84
N ALA A 623 -8.18 21.00 -13.61
CA ALA A 623 -7.01 21.87 -13.61
C ALA A 623 -5.98 21.42 -12.57
N HIS A 624 -6.43 21.11 -11.35
CA HIS A 624 -5.59 20.69 -10.22
C HIS A 624 -5.12 19.22 -10.30
N ASN A 625 -5.96 18.32 -10.80
CA ASN A 625 -5.65 16.89 -10.87
C ASN A 625 -6.00 16.30 -12.25
N PRO A 626 -5.32 16.72 -13.34
CA PRO A 626 -5.60 16.19 -14.66
C PRO A 626 -5.36 14.68 -14.75
N ALA A 627 -4.51 14.09 -13.89
CA ALA A 627 -4.23 12.65 -13.90
C ALA A 627 -5.48 11.79 -13.63
N LYS A 628 -6.47 12.31 -12.89
CA LYS A 628 -7.77 11.64 -12.71
C LYS A 628 -8.64 11.71 -13.97
N TYR A 629 -8.68 12.87 -14.61
CA TYR A 629 -9.68 13.22 -15.64
C TYR A 629 -9.20 13.03 -17.08
N LEU A 630 -7.88 12.90 -17.31
CA LEU A 630 -7.24 12.79 -18.62
C LEU A 630 -6.36 11.53 -18.71
N ARG A 631 -6.89 10.38 -18.26
CA ARG A 631 -6.11 9.13 -18.06
C ARG A 631 -5.52 8.57 -19.35
N HIS A 632 -6.20 8.75 -20.47
CA HIS A 632 -5.69 8.30 -21.77
C HIS A 632 -4.54 9.17 -22.28
N LEU A 633 -4.48 10.45 -21.86
CA LEU A 633 -3.55 11.45 -22.36
C LEU A 633 -2.28 11.52 -21.50
N LEU A 634 -2.38 11.40 -20.17
CA LEU A 634 -1.25 11.59 -19.25
C LEU A 634 -0.52 10.29 -18.92
N ARG A 635 0.82 10.35 -18.82
CA ARG A 635 1.62 9.26 -18.27
C ARG A 635 1.33 9.14 -16.76
N PRO A 636 0.95 7.95 -16.26
CA PRO A 636 0.70 7.76 -14.83
C PRO A 636 1.91 8.17 -13.98
N GLY A 637 1.67 8.98 -12.95
CA GLY A 637 2.71 9.48 -12.04
C GLY A 637 3.54 10.68 -12.53
N SER A 638 3.28 11.22 -13.73
CA SER A 638 4.04 12.36 -14.28
C SER A 638 3.58 13.74 -13.79
N LEU A 639 2.43 13.83 -13.12
CA LEU A 639 1.86 15.10 -12.67
C LEU A 639 2.69 15.71 -11.53
N GLN A 640 3.16 16.92 -11.74
CA GLN A 640 3.72 17.78 -10.70
C GLN A 640 2.94 19.11 -10.71
N VAL A 641 2.56 19.58 -9.53
CA VAL A 641 1.89 20.88 -9.33
C VAL A 641 2.63 21.62 -8.24
N PHE A 642 3.00 22.87 -8.50
CA PHE A 642 3.74 23.69 -7.55
C PHE A 642 3.53 25.18 -7.79
N ASN A 643 4.10 26.02 -6.92
CA ASN A 643 3.95 27.48 -6.94
C ASN A 643 2.48 27.93 -6.88
N LEU A 644 1.64 27.21 -6.12
CA LEU A 644 0.24 27.57 -5.94
C LEU A 644 0.11 28.84 -5.12
N GLN A 645 -0.48 29.87 -5.72
CA GLN A 645 -0.83 31.13 -5.07
C GLN A 645 -2.33 31.38 -5.24
N LYS A 646 -3.00 31.76 -4.14
CA LYS A 646 -4.44 32.07 -4.14
C LYS A 646 -4.66 33.52 -3.76
N ASN A 647 -5.30 34.28 -4.64
CA ASN A 647 -5.59 35.70 -4.48
C ASN A 647 -7.10 35.94 -4.69
N GLY A 648 -7.88 35.79 -3.62
CA GLY A 648 -9.33 35.95 -3.67
C GLY A 648 -10.00 34.90 -4.58
N PRO A 649 -10.76 35.31 -5.61
CA PRO A 649 -11.40 34.37 -6.55
C PRO A 649 -10.41 33.76 -7.56
N THR A 650 -9.16 34.21 -7.59
CA THR A 650 -8.16 33.77 -8.57
C THR A 650 -7.09 32.87 -7.96
N GLU A 651 -6.60 31.92 -8.74
CA GLU A 651 -5.50 31.03 -8.37
C GLU A 651 -4.46 30.96 -9.50
N THR A 652 -3.17 30.92 -9.16
CA THR A 652 -2.08 30.65 -10.10
C THR A 652 -1.25 29.48 -9.62
N PHE A 653 -0.78 28.62 -10.52
CA PHE A 653 0.16 27.55 -10.22
C PHE A 653 0.85 27.05 -11.47
N VAL A 654 1.96 26.32 -11.30
CA VAL A 654 2.64 25.62 -12.39
C VAL A 654 2.23 24.16 -12.39
N ARG A 655 1.98 23.62 -13.58
CA ARG A 655 1.65 22.23 -13.81
C ARG A 655 2.61 21.62 -14.82
N VAL A 656 3.28 20.53 -14.44
CA VAL A 656 4.13 19.74 -15.33
C VAL A 656 3.52 18.35 -15.50
N THR A 657 3.38 17.91 -16.74
CA THR A 657 2.81 16.59 -17.07
C THR A 657 3.48 16.00 -18.30
N ASP A 658 3.60 14.68 -18.38
CA ASP A 658 3.94 14.00 -19.64
C ASP A 658 2.64 13.65 -20.36
N GLN A 659 2.36 14.32 -21.47
CA GLN A 659 1.14 14.15 -22.27
C GLN A 659 1.46 13.42 -23.58
N ARG A 660 0.57 12.54 -24.05
CA ARG A 660 0.68 12.01 -25.42
C ARG A 660 0.59 13.16 -26.42
N THR A 661 1.39 13.11 -27.48
CA THR A 661 1.34 14.16 -28.50
C THR A 661 0.04 14.07 -29.30
N TRP A 662 -0.44 15.22 -29.81
CA TRP A 662 -1.67 15.27 -30.60
C TRP A 662 -1.56 14.53 -31.94
N VAL A 663 -0.39 14.59 -32.59
CA VAL A 663 -0.15 13.99 -33.91
C VAL A 663 0.19 12.50 -33.79
N ASP A 664 1.04 12.12 -32.84
CA ASP A 664 1.38 10.72 -32.55
C ASP A 664 1.03 10.37 -31.09
N PRO A 665 -0.13 9.74 -30.86
CA PRO A 665 -0.55 9.35 -29.53
C PRO A 665 0.37 8.30 -28.89
N THR A 666 1.29 7.64 -29.60
CA THR A 666 2.19 6.64 -29.00
C THR A 666 3.36 7.27 -28.25
N THR A 667 3.67 8.53 -28.57
CA THR A 667 4.80 9.29 -28.00
C THR A 667 4.32 10.23 -26.90
N TYR A 668 5.10 10.33 -25.82
CA TYR A 668 4.88 11.30 -24.75
C TYR A 668 5.79 12.52 -24.91
N ASN A 669 5.28 13.68 -24.51
CA ASN A 669 6.01 14.93 -24.44
C ASN A 669 5.76 15.61 -23.08
N THR A 670 6.82 16.10 -22.46
CA THR A 670 6.71 16.90 -21.23
C THR A 670 6.10 18.25 -21.59
N VAL A 671 4.96 18.57 -20.97
CA VAL A 671 4.23 19.82 -21.12
C VAL A 671 4.29 20.55 -19.79
N ILE A 672 4.72 21.82 -19.83
CA ILE A 672 4.79 22.73 -18.68
C ILE A 672 3.79 23.84 -18.93
N GLU A 673 2.83 24.02 -18.02
CA GLU A 673 1.78 25.03 -18.11
C GLU A 673 1.82 25.92 -16.88
N GLN A 674 1.89 27.23 -17.09
CA GLN A 674 1.50 28.21 -16.08
C GLN A 674 -0.02 28.35 -16.13
N VAL A 675 -0.67 28.02 -15.01
CA VAL A 675 -2.12 27.96 -14.91
C VAL A 675 -2.62 29.19 -14.16
N PHE A 676 -3.58 29.90 -14.76
CA PHE A 676 -4.35 30.95 -14.11
C PHE A 676 -5.82 30.55 -14.11
N LEU A 677 -6.41 30.48 -12.93
CA LEU A 677 -7.79 30.06 -12.69
C LEU A 677 -8.57 31.23 -12.13
N ASP A 678 -9.63 31.62 -12.82
CA ASP A 678 -10.54 32.70 -12.44
C ASP A 678 -11.92 32.14 -12.11
N ASN A 679 -12.22 32.03 -10.81
CA ASN A 679 -13.52 31.56 -10.34
C ASN A 679 -14.63 32.58 -10.49
N GLU A 680 -14.32 33.87 -10.66
CA GLU A 680 -15.34 34.92 -10.81
C GLU A 680 -15.95 34.89 -12.20
N ASN A 681 -15.10 34.71 -13.23
CA ASN A 681 -15.53 34.64 -14.62
C ASN A 681 -15.68 33.21 -15.16
N GLU A 682 -15.39 32.19 -14.34
CA GLU A 682 -15.43 30.75 -14.71
C GLU A 682 -14.55 30.43 -15.93
N ARG A 683 -13.30 30.92 -15.89
CA ARG A 683 -12.28 30.75 -16.95
C ARG A 683 -10.97 30.21 -16.37
N ILE A 684 -10.30 29.36 -17.14
CA ILE A 684 -8.98 28.81 -16.81
C ILE A 684 -8.07 28.93 -18.02
N PHE A 685 -6.89 29.50 -17.81
CA PHE A 685 -5.87 29.66 -18.82
C PHE A 685 -4.68 28.76 -18.50
N PHE A 686 -4.17 28.06 -19.50
CA PHE A 686 -2.97 27.25 -19.41
C PHE A 686 -1.97 27.77 -20.42
N ILE A 687 -0.90 28.41 -19.95
CA ILE A 687 0.14 29.01 -20.79
C ILE A 687 1.34 28.06 -20.82
N GLY A 688 1.51 27.37 -21.94
CA GLY A 688 2.68 26.54 -22.20
C GLY A 688 3.98 27.32 -22.18
N VAL A 689 4.94 26.91 -21.35
CA VAL A 689 6.26 27.56 -21.24
C VAL A 689 7.39 26.57 -21.57
N PRO A 690 8.52 27.05 -22.15
CA PRO A 690 9.61 26.18 -22.57
C PRO A 690 10.37 25.57 -21.38
N GLU A 691 10.40 26.27 -20.25
CA GLU A 691 11.12 25.84 -19.06
C GLU A 691 10.53 26.49 -17.81
N VAL A 692 10.71 25.83 -16.66
CA VAL A 692 10.38 26.36 -15.35
C VAL A 692 11.37 25.83 -14.32
N GLU A 693 11.61 26.60 -13.27
CA GLU A 693 12.33 26.12 -12.11
C GLU A 693 11.35 25.40 -11.18
N GLY A 694 11.64 24.12 -10.89
CA GLY A 694 10.88 23.31 -9.96
C GLY A 694 11.12 23.74 -8.50
N PRO A 695 10.31 23.24 -7.55
CA PRO A 695 10.46 23.56 -6.11
C PRO A 695 11.79 23.14 -5.50
N ASP A 696 12.48 22.21 -6.17
CA ASP A 696 13.81 21.70 -5.86
C ASP A 696 14.94 22.50 -6.52
N GLY A 697 14.62 23.63 -7.17
CA GLY A 697 15.57 24.45 -7.95
C GLY A 697 15.95 23.79 -9.28
N ARG A 698 15.39 22.62 -9.60
CA ARG A 698 15.70 21.92 -10.84
C ARG A 698 15.04 22.63 -12.01
N LYS A 699 15.83 22.91 -13.04
CA LYS A 699 15.30 23.37 -14.32
C LYS A 699 14.56 22.23 -15.04
N ILE A 700 13.25 22.36 -15.18
CA ILE A 700 12.39 21.47 -15.95
C ILE A 700 12.21 22.09 -17.33
N VAL A 701 12.43 21.31 -18.39
CA VAL A 701 12.34 21.77 -19.78
C VAL A 701 11.23 21.02 -20.50
N ALA A 702 10.42 21.72 -21.27
CA ALA A 702 9.36 21.14 -22.08
C ALA A 702 9.95 20.25 -23.18
N GLY A 703 9.26 19.17 -23.49
CA GLY A 703 9.69 18.26 -24.56
C GLY A 703 9.52 18.90 -25.95
N THR A 704 10.34 18.46 -26.90
CA THR A 704 10.39 19.00 -28.26
C THR A 704 9.58 18.21 -29.29
N ASN A 705 8.87 17.15 -28.87
CA ASN A 705 8.10 16.29 -29.77
C ASN A 705 6.76 16.90 -30.20
N GLN A 706 6.34 18.01 -29.60
CA GLN A 706 5.22 18.83 -30.05
C GLN A 706 5.48 20.31 -29.72
N PRO A 707 4.89 21.24 -30.48
CA PRO A 707 4.95 22.67 -30.16
C PRO A 707 4.39 22.98 -28.78
N LEU A 708 4.90 24.04 -28.15
CA LEU A 708 4.22 24.65 -27.01
C LEU A 708 2.84 25.13 -27.43
N PHE A 709 1.90 25.17 -26.50
CA PHE A 709 0.54 25.62 -26.79
C PHE A 709 -0.05 26.36 -25.60
N HIS A 710 -1.05 27.19 -25.87
CA HIS A 710 -1.85 27.87 -24.87
C HIS A 710 -3.29 27.42 -24.98
N VAL A 711 -3.96 27.35 -23.84
CA VAL A 711 -5.32 26.82 -23.74
C VAL A 711 -6.18 27.73 -22.87
N GLU A 712 -7.42 27.96 -23.30
CA GLU A 712 -8.49 28.50 -22.47
C GLU A 712 -9.62 27.48 -22.35
N HIS A 713 -9.99 27.18 -21.11
CA HIS A 713 -11.24 26.50 -20.79
C HIS A 713 -12.17 27.51 -20.13
N SER A 714 -13.43 27.54 -20.56
CA SER A 714 -14.43 28.37 -19.90
C SER A 714 -15.80 27.72 -19.87
N VAL A 715 -16.61 28.15 -18.91
CA VAL A 715 -17.97 27.66 -18.72
C VAL A 715 -18.94 28.81 -18.94
N THR A 716 -19.83 28.63 -19.92
CA THR A 716 -20.84 29.62 -20.29
C THR A 716 -22.23 28.98 -20.33
N GLY A 717 -23.25 29.69 -20.82
CA GLY A 717 -24.64 29.20 -20.83
C GLY A 717 -25.36 29.43 -19.50
N THR A 718 -26.53 28.80 -19.35
CA THR A 718 -27.37 28.89 -18.13
C THR A 718 -27.07 27.72 -17.19
N GLU A 719 -27.57 27.77 -15.96
CA GLU A 719 -27.40 26.69 -14.98
C GLU A 719 -27.88 25.34 -15.52
N GLU A 720 -28.95 25.34 -16.34
CA GLU A 720 -29.61 24.16 -16.88
C GLU A 720 -29.09 23.74 -18.27
N GLU A 721 -28.47 24.64 -19.01
CA GLU A 721 -27.92 24.38 -20.35
C GLU A 721 -26.46 24.86 -20.39
N PRO A 722 -25.55 24.20 -19.65
CA PRO A 722 -24.17 24.64 -19.54
C PRO A 722 -23.39 24.33 -20.81
N LEU A 723 -22.59 25.30 -21.24
CA LEU A 723 -21.74 25.23 -22.42
C LEU A 723 -20.27 25.13 -21.99
N ASN A 724 -19.61 24.04 -22.38
CA ASN A 724 -18.17 23.87 -22.19
C ASN A 724 -17.45 24.45 -23.42
N VAL A 725 -16.69 25.52 -23.21
CA VAL A 725 -15.97 26.25 -24.25
C VAL A 725 -14.48 25.93 -24.14
N TRP A 726 -13.86 25.65 -25.29
CA TRP A 726 -12.45 25.31 -25.38
C TRP A 726 -11.78 26.02 -26.56
N ARG A 727 -10.66 26.67 -26.28
CA ARG A 727 -9.80 27.31 -27.28
C ARG A 727 -8.36 26.88 -27.05
N VAL A 728 -7.66 26.52 -28.12
CA VAL A 728 -6.25 26.11 -28.08
C VAL A 728 -5.49 26.82 -29.19
N VAL A 729 -4.29 27.32 -28.91
CA VAL A 729 -3.38 27.84 -29.94
C VAL A 729 -2.01 27.20 -29.76
N HIS A 730 -1.49 26.58 -30.82
CA HIS A 730 -0.13 26.03 -30.81
C HIS A 730 0.84 27.09 -31.34
N LEU A 731 1.97 27.25 -30.64
CA LEU A 731 3.02 28.24 -30.94
C LEU A 731 3.94 27.77 -32.06
N ASP A 732 3.33 27.27 -33.13
CA ASP A 732 3.99 26.87 -34.37
C ASP A 732 2.95 26.80 -35.49
N LYS A 733 3.43 26.91 -36.73
CA LYS A 733 2.59 26.87 -37.91
C LYS A 733 2.40 25.43 -38.37
N ASP A 734 1.16 24.97 -38.39
CA ASP A 734 0.76 23.64 -38.89
C ASP A 734 0.82 23.61 -40.43
N GLU A 735 2.04 23.65 -40.97
CA GLU A 735 2.27 23.69 -42.43
C GLU A 735 1.83 22.40 -43.12
N ASP A 736 1.95 21.25 -42.44
CA ASP A 736 1.56 19.94 -42.96
C ASP A 736 0.10 19.56 -42.65
N GLY A 737 -0.62 20.38 -41.88
CA GLY A 737 -2.04 20.23 -41.58
C GLY A 737 -2.37 19.09 -40.61
N LYS A 738 -1.37 18.39 -40.07
CA LYS A 738 -1.59 17.19 -39.24
C LYS A 738 -2.22 17.53 -37.90
N LEU A 739 -1.86 18.68 -37.34
CA LEU A 739 -2.41 19.11 -36.05
C LEU A 739 -3.89 19.44 -36.21
N LYS A 740 -4.27 20.23 -37.23
CA LYS A 740 -5.68 20.49 -37.56
C LYS A 740 -6.46 19.22 -37.83
N GLU A 741 -5.86 18.23 -38.48
CA GLU A 741 -6.51 16.93 -38.71
C GLU A 741 -6.75 16.15 -37.41
N ALA A 742 -5.75 16.11 -36.51
CA ALA A 742 -5.89 15.47 -35.20
C ALA A 742 -7.01 16.09 -34.38
N PHE A 743 -7.09 17.43 -34.35
CA PHE A 743 -8.13 18.17 -33.66
C PHE A 743 -9.50 18.06 -34.33
N LYS A 744 -9.56 17.92 -35.66
CA LYS A 744 -10.81 17.64 -36.38
C LYS A 744 -11.43 16.31 -35.93
N ARG A 745 -10.64 15.23 -35.79
CA ARG A 745 -11.12 13.95 -35.26
C ARG A 745 -11.70 14.08 -33.86
N LEU A 746 -11.11 14.95 -33.05
CA LEU A 746 -11.57 15.24 -31.70
C LEU A 746 -12.90 16.03 -31.73
N THR A 747 -13.05 16.99 -32.64
CA THR A 747 -14.31 17.75 -32.84
C THR A 747 -15.44 16.89 -33.38
N ASP A 748 -15.15 15.96 -34.29
CA ASP A 748 -16.15 15.09 -34.93
C ASP A 748 -16.68 13.98 -34.00
N SER A 749 -16.11 13.84 -32.79
CA SER A 749 -16.56 12.86 -31.79
C SER A 749 -17.99 13.18 -31.31
N PRO A 750 -18.94 12.21 -31.40
CA PRO A 750 -20.30 12.41 -30.89
C PRO A 750 -20.41 12.31 -29.37
N TYR A 751 -19.31 11.92 -28.71
CA TYR A 751 -19.22 11.73 -27.27
C TYR A 751 -18.71 12.99 -26.57
N LEU A 752 -19.14 13.19 -25.32
CA LEU A 752 -18.53 14.11 -24.39
C LEU A 752 -17.03 13.89 -24.30
N ARG A 753 -16.30 14.97 -24.05
CA ARG A 753 -14.89 14.91 -23.65
C ARG A 753 -14.76 14.01 -22.42
N GLU A 754 -13.74 13.16 -22.39
CA GLU A 754 -13.57 12.11 -21.36
C GLU A 754 -13.67 12.67 -19.93
N PHE A 755 -13.13 13.86 -19.68
CA PHE A 755 -13.17 14.49 -18.35
C PHE A 755 -14.59 14.73 -17.83
N ASN A 756 -15.56 15.06 -18.70
CA ASN A 756 -16.96 15.18 -18.32
C ASN A 756 -17.56 13.80 -17.98
N GLU A 757 -17.23 12.77 -18.76
CA GLU A 757 -17.70 11.40 -18.49
C GLU A 757 -17.13 10.83 -17.18
N VAL A 758 -15.86 11.11 -16.90
CA VAL A 758 -15.21 10.73 -15.64
C VAL A 758 -15.88 11.42 -14.47
N TYR A 759 -16.12 12.74 -14.56
CA TYR A 759 -16.78 13.48 -13.49
C TYR A 759 -18.21 12.98 -13.24
N ILE A 760 -19.01 12.74 -14.29
CA ILE A 760 -20.37 12.21 -14.14
C ILE A 760 -20.37 10.84 -13.45
N ARG A 761 -19.49 9.92 -13.87
CA ARG A 761 -19.45 8.56 -13.32
C ARG A 761 -18.84 8.48 -11.92
N GLU A 762 -17.74 9.20 -11.69
CA GLU A 762 -16.91 9.01 -10.51
C GLU A 762 -17.11 10.08 -9.44
N ASP A 763 -17.44 11.33 -9.81
CA ASP A 763 -17.70 12.42 -8.86
C ASP A 763 -19.19 12.56 -8.54
N LEU A 764 -20.06 12.51 -9.55
CA LEU A 764 -21.52 12.56 -9.34
C LEU A 764 -22.13 11.18 -9.04
N GLY A 765 -21.41 10.09 -9.33
CA GLY A 765 -21.90 8.73 -9.12
C GLY A 765 -23.09 8.35 -9.99
N LYS A 766 -23.25 9.03 -11.14
CA LYS A 766 -24.38 8.86 -12.06
C LYS A 766 -24.03 7.93 -13.22
N LYS A 767 -25.02 7.19 -13.70
CA LYS A 767 -24.83 6.31 -14.86
C LYS A 767 -24.63 7.15 -16.12
N LEU A 768 -23.56 6.82 -16.86
CA LEU A 768 -23.30 7.32 -18.20
C LEU A 768 -22.46 6.29 -18.98
N GLU A 769 -23.10 5.55 -19.88
CA GLU A 769 -22.47 4.53 -20.71
C GLU A 769 -22.57 4.91 -22.19
N ARG A 770 -21.48 4.82 -22.94
CA ARG A 770 -21.51 5.02 -24.39
C ARG A 770 -22.26 3.87 -25.05
N ARG A 771 -23.15 4.17 -25.99
CA ARG A 771 -23.85 3.20 -26.84
C ARG A 771 -23.08 2.88 -28.12
#